data_AF-A0A6N2Z2W7-F1
#
_entry.id   AF-A0A6N2Z2W7-F1
#
_cell.length_a   1.000
_cell.length_b   1.000
_cell.length_c   1.000
_cell.angle_alpha   90.00
_cell.angle_beta   90.00
_cell.angle_gamma   90.00
#
_symmetry.space_group_name_H-M   'P 1'
#
loop_
_entity.id
_entity.type
_entity.pdbx_description
1 polymer ?
#
loop_
_entity_poly.entity_id
_entity_poly.type
_entity_poly.pdbx_seq_one_letter_code
_entity_poly.pdbx_strand_id
1 'polypeptide(L)'
;MKKLEYSNSSDFEIKSSINEIYLEHLIELVAVKRLSFDVLEVVDVIWNIDYIGNEIVLEDNILKVSNKIRDINSIRVSCIDRRTGDKGERIFPIIYRELKEPIIHFIKSDSNYKGKDYAWDFWVFSENKNSYNIDLVNKDEFGYYSEVKEENIIARLKWTSNGVENNWIEQTPTFKIPRKYKSYYIVYGVNKLIDNLEEVITFVNPKIEIAIMDNSNEIRAYLSKELLDNIEFSLYKNNIEISSVKYTVNKIDKEIRFYDLDIDYTFYDLLEVRADKYYSSSKVLFRDILNKYEISNLDLGAIFLKEEINIRLWAPTAYKVELCLYDNWYEKEATTVLNMKREEEYGSYYTNIKKVLSYKKYYLYRLYFKDINKEGKEYSKITYAVDPYANAVSVNGDRGYLIDINSCETKPYGWDNDIRPVLKRMEDILIYELHLRDLTINKYSGMNEEVKGKYLGLAEVGTRYKKNSLIVKTGIDHIKELGVTHIHILPIFDFDSVDERKEYEDVYRNWGYDPRNYNVPEGSYSSNPYNPITRIIELRYMIKTLHKNNLRIIMDVVYNHMYDTKNLDNIVPGYYFRSDYKGKLTNGSGCGNELASEKPIVRKFINDSIRFWVEKYNIDGFRFDLMGLIDKDTIREIVQYTESVNENIIIYGEPWIGGNTLFNNGVYKGMQKNEGFSVFNDTFRDFIRGNNDPSLGFVTGKAHDPKNAWSIIEGMKGSIYTLTSKSTESINYVDSHDNYTLWDQIEKSLNLNNFQCRNIKEIDVFDNLNVRRNILALAIVLFSKGIPFIHGGSEILRTKQGDSNSYKSSDYINELKWPDKVRFIEVFDYIKGLILIRKGIVEIREENTKELNNVDISFLNGDERVGVLKYQLSNIKINKKHVNRFYIIFNATSIDDYDINKFIEPSKEGVFHIITNYKKSGLNIIDSVSNGNLPKLKSYSILVFYY
;
A
#
# COMPACT_ATOMS: atom_id res chain seq x y z
N MET A 1 -5.21 -63.61 12.29
CA MET A 1 -6.67 -63.77 12.46
C MET A 1 -7.05 -63.53 13.92
N LYS A 2 -7.47 -62.32 14.26
CA LYS A 2 -8.34 -62.01 15.41
C LYS A 2 -9.47 -61.17 14.84
N LYS A 3 -10.70 -61.68 14.94
CA LYS A 3 -11.92 -61.00 14.50
C LYS A 3 -12.07 -59.70 15.30
N LEU A 4 -12.03 -58.57 14.62
CA LEU A 4 -12.62 -57.33 15.09
C LEU A 4 -14.11 -57.44 14.75
N GLU A 5 -14.94 -57.59 15.78
CA GLU A 5 -16.38 -57.39 15.67
C GLU A 5 -16.61 -55.91 15.39
N TYR A 6 -16.95 -55.58 14.14
CA TYR A 6 -17.54 -54.30 13.80
C TYR A 6 -18.99 -54.31 14.31
N SER A 7 -19.30 -53.43 15.25
CA SER A 7 -20.69 -53.13 15.61
C SER A 7 -21.35 -52.47 14.40
N ASN A 8 -22.28 -53.19 13.78
CA ASN A 8 -23.22 -52.66 12.80
C ASN A 8 -24.22 -51.72 13.48
N SER A 9 -23.93 -50.42 13.48
CA SER A 9 -24.94 -49.38 13.35
C SER A 9 -24.40 -48.38 12.33
N SER A 10 -25.07 -48.25 11.18
CA SER A 10 -24.71 -47.27 10.16
C SER A 10 -24.94 -45.86 10.70
N ASP A 11 -23.87 -45.09 10.95
CA ASP A 11 -23.92 -43.65 11.23
C ASP A 11 -24.26 -42.86 9.95
N PHE A 12 -25.43 -43.13 9.39
CA PHE A 12 -25.94 -42.54 8.16
C PHE A 12 -26.88 -41.38 8.51
N GLU A 13 -26.52 -40.15 8.16
CA GLU A 13 -27.17 -38.92 8.59
C GLU A 13 -27.59 -38.04 7.40
N ILE A 14 -28.69 -37.29 7.55
CA ILE A 14 -29.08 -36.23 6.61
C ILE A 14 -28.62 -34.88 7.17
N LYS A 15 -27.71 -34.20 6.48
CA LYS A 15 -27.28 -32.83 6.74
C LYS A 15 -28.10 -31.84 5.93
N SER A 16 -28.24 -30.61 6.43
CA SER A 16 -28.98 -29.55 5.75
C SER A 16 -28.33 -28.18 5.88
N SER A 17 -28.62 -27.30 4.92
CA SER A 17 -28.11 -25.92 4.97
C SER A 17 -28.57 -25.17 6.21
N ILE A 18 -29.81 -25.42 6.68
CA ILE A 18 -30.36 -24.88 7.91
C ILE A 18 -31.23 -25.94 8.61
N ASN A 19 -31.38 -25.83 9.93
CA ASN A 19 -32.12 -26.81 10.74
C ASN A 19 -33.64 -26.63 10.69
N GLU A 20 -34.13 -25.51 10.14
CA GLU A 20 -35.53 -25.12 10.09
C GLU A 20 -35.92 -24.73 8.67
N ILE A 21 -37.18 -24.94 8.29
CA ILE A 21 -37.68 -24.60 6.97
C ILE A 21 -38.35 -23.23 7.01
N TYR A 22 -37.78 -22.28 6.29
CA TYR A 22 -38.44 -21.00 6.00
C TYR A 22 -39.18 -21.09 4.67
N LEU A 23 -40.35 -20.46 4.60
CA LEU A 23 -41.19 -20.48 3.40
C LEU A 23 -40.42 -19.86 2.21
N GLU A 24 -40.57 -20.49 1.05
CA GLU A 24 -39.94 -20.15 -0.24
C GLU A 24 -38.39 -20.21 -0.26
N HIS A 25 -37.73 -20.52 0.85
CA HIS A 25 -36.27 -20.66 0.91
C HIS A 25 -35.79 -22.01 0.36
N LEU A 26 -34.64 -22.01 -0.31
CA LEU A 26 -34.02 -23.22 -0.85
C LEU A 26 -33.13 -23.86 0.22
N ILE A 27 -33.43 -25.09 0.60
CA ILE A 27 -32.70 -25.84 1.63
C ILE A 27 -31.94 -26.95 0.96
N GLU A 28 -30.63 -26.89 1.05
CA GLU A 28 -29.75 -27.91 0.49
C GLU A 28 -29.66 -29.07 1.47
N LEU A 29 -29.79 -30.30 0.97
CA LEU A 29 -29.68 -31.54 1.73
C LEU A 29 -28.47 -32.33 1.25
N VAL A 30 -27.76 -32.96 2.18
CA VAL A 30 -26.65 -33.86 1.84
C VAL A 30 -26.75 -35.08 2.74
N ALA A 31 -26.81 -36.27 2.16
CA ALA A 31 -26.69 -37.50 2.92
C ALA A 31 -25.21 -37.81 3.15
N VAL A 32 -24.84 -38.05 4.40
CA VAL A 32 -23.47 -38.36 4.77
C VAL A 32 -23.41 -39.65 5.56
N LYS A 33 -22.37 -40.42 5.32
CA LYS A 33 -21.95 -41.49 6.21
C LYS A 33 -20.83 -40.96 7.09
N ARG A 34 -21.06 -40.95 8.39
CA ARG A 34 -19.99 -40.69 9.34
C ARG A 34 -19.11 -41.94 9.38
N LEU A 35 -17.90 -41.78 8.89
CA LEU A 35 -16.83 -42.76 9.09
C LEU A 35 -16.19 -42.49 10.46
N SER A 36 -15.27 -43.34 10.87
CA SER A 36 -14.53 -43.12 12.12
C SER A 36 -13.90 -41.71 12.15
N PHE A 37 -13.86 -41.10 13.34
CA PHE A 37 -13.23 -39.80 13.60
C PHE A 37 -13.88 -38.59 12.92
N ASP A 38 -15.22 -38.60 12.82
CA ASP A 38 -16.03 -37.49 12.27
C ASP A 38 -15.68 -37.11 10.82
N VAL A 39 -15.13 -38.05 10.05
CA VAL A 39 -15.01 -37.91 8.61
C VAL A 39 -16.39 -38.15 7.98
N LEU A 40 -16.84 -37.19 7.20
CA LEU A 40 -18.13 -37.25 6.52
C LEU A 40 -17.90 -37.65 5.06
N GLU A 41 -18.35 -38.84 4.69
CA GLU A 41 -18.41 -39.28 3.29
C GLU A 41 -19.78 -38.89 2.73
N VAL A 42 -19.81 -38.10 1.65
CA VAL A 42 -21.07 -37.81 0.95
C VAL A 42 -21.53 -39.06 0.22
N VAL A 43 -22.81 -39.38 0.33
CA VAL A 43 -23.41 -40.59 -0.24
C VAL A 43 -24.47 -40.24 -1.28
N ASP A 44 -24.45 -40.96 -2.41
CA ASP A 44 -25.52 -40.87 -3.41
C ASP A 44 -26.77 -41.62 -2.93
N VAL A 45 -27.90 -40.90 -2.89
CA VAL A 45 -29.14 -41.38 -2.26
C VAL A 45 -30.36 -41.16 -3.13
N ILE A 46 -31.44 -41.87 -2.78
CA ILE A 46 -32.80 -41.59 -3.26
C ILE A 46 -33.56 -40.92 -2.12
N TRP A 47 -34.00 -39.68 -2.34
CA TRP A 47 -34.78 -38.92 -1.35
C TRP A 47 -36.28 -39.26 -1.40
N ASN A 48 -36.94 -39.17 -0.26
CA ASN A 48 -38.38 -39.32 -0.09
C ASN A 48 -38.90 -38.33 0.96
N ILE A 49 -40.13 -37.84 0.78
CA ILE A 49 -40.81 -36.95 1.73
C ILE A 49 -42.13 -37.58 2.14
N ASP A 50 -42.44 -37.49 3.43
CA ASP A 50 -43.74 -37.88 3.98
C ASP A 50 -44.78 -36.76 3.80
N TYR A 51 -45.08 -36.42 2.56
CA TYR A 51 -46.09 -35.41 2.19
C TYR A 51 -46.71 -35.70 0.83
N ILE A 52 -48.02 -35.49 0.73
CA ILE A 52 -48.79 -35.67 -0.50
C ILE A 52 -49.40 -34.30 -0.86
N GLY A 53 -48.76 -33.57 -1.77
CA GLY A 53 -49.16 -32.25 -2.25
C GLY A 53 -48.10 -31.62 -3.16
N ASN A 54 -48.41 -30.48 -3.78
CA ASN A 54 -47.50 -29.76 -4.69
C ASN A 54 -46.79 -28.58 -4.00
N GLU A 55 -47.14 -28.33 -2.74
CA GLU A 55 -46.65 -27.22 -1.91
C GLU A 55 -45.23 -27.48 -1.40
N ILE A 56 -44.78 -28.73 -1.38
CA ILE A 56 -43.43 -29.13 -0.98
C ILE A 56 -42.77 -29.81 -2.17
N VAL A 57 -41.63 -29.27 -2.60
CA VAL A 57 -40.86 -29.78 -3.73
C VAL A 57 -39.49 -30.19 -3.22
N LEU A 58 -39.06 -31.40 -3.57
CA LEU A 58 -37.69 -31.86 -3.41
C LEU A 58 -37.20 -32.37 -4.74
N GLU A 59 -36.39 -31.55 -5.40
CA GLU A 59 -35.75 -31.86 -6.67
C GLU A 59 -34.25 -32.00 -6.43
N ASP A 60 -33.69 -33.11 -6.90
CA ASP A 60 -32.31 -33.54 -6.61
C ASP A 60 -32.03 -33.55 -5.11
N ASN A 61 -31.33 -32.54 -4.60
CA ASN A 61 -30.95 -32.38 -3.20
C ASN A 61 -31.46 -31.05 -2.59
N ILE A 62 -32.42 -30.38 -3.23
CA ILE A 62 -32.94 -29.09 -2.80
C ILE A 62 -34.40 -29.21 -2.37
N LEU A 63 -34.65 -28.98 -1.09
CA LEU A 63 -35.99 -28.91 -0.50
C LEU A 63 -36.51 -27.47 -0.53
N LYS A 64 -37.73 -27.29 -1.03
CA LYS A 64 -38.46 -26.01 -1.01
C LYS A 64 -39.89 -26.20 -0.52
N VAL A 65 -40.33 -25.33 0.38
CA VAL A 65 -41.70 -25.32 0.90
C VAL A 65 -42.39 -24.03 0.54
N SER A 66 -43.55 -24.12 -0.11
CA SER A 66 -44.28 -22.97 -0.59
C SER A 66 -44.99 -22.22 0.53
N ASN A 67 -45.10 -20.90 0.41
CA ASN A 67 -45.88 -20.05 1.30
C ASN A 67 -47.40 -20.33 1.31
N LYS A 68 -47.87 -21.18 0.40
CA LYS A 68 -49.27 -21.65 0.34
C LYS A 68 -49.59 -22.77 1.34
N ILE A 69 -48.58 -23.39 1.95
CA ILE A 69 -48.77 -24.47 2.91
C ILE A 69 -49.52 -23.98 4.16
N ARG A 70 -50.40 -24.82 4.71
CA ARG A 70 -51.17 -24.57 5.93
C ARG A 70 -51.15 -25.82 6.82
N ASP A 71 -51.28 -25.62 8.13
CA ASP A 71 -51.56 -26.67 9.12
C ASP A 71 -50.54 -27.82 9.22
N ILE A 72 -49.27 -27.56 8.86
CA ILE A 72 -48.15 -28.49 9.01
C ILE A 72 -47.04 -27.81 9.82
N ASN A 73 -46.58 -28.45 10.89
CA ASN A 73 -45.54 -27.89 11.77
C ASN A 73 -44.14 -28.43 11.48
N SER A 74 -44.04 -29.55 10.76
CA SER A 74 -42.76 -30.17 10.42
C SER A 74 -42.88 -31.11 9.22
N ILE A 75 -41.78 -31.34 8.51
CA ILE A 75 -41.68 -32.27 7.38
C ILE A 75 -40.66 -33.35 7.71
N ARG A 76 -41.03 -34.62 7.49
CA ARG A 76 -40.10 -35.74 7.55
C ARG A 76 -39.52 -35.98 6.15
N VAL A 77 -38.21 -35.87 6.04
CA VAL A 77 -37.43 -36.24 4.86
C VAL A 77 -36.67 -37.51 5.18
N SER A 78 -36.71 -38.48 4.27
CA SER A 78 -35.94 -39.73 4.37
C SER A 78 -35.13 -39.95 3.11
N CYS A 79 -34.07 -40.75 3.20
CA CYS A 79 -33.26 -41.12 2.05
C CYS A 79 -32.77 -42.57 2.15
N ILE A 80 -32.42 -43.14 1.01
CA ILE A 80 -31.88 -44.50 0.89
C ILE A 80 -30.58 -44.46 0.07
N ASP A 81 -29.48 -44.95 0.62
CA ASP A 81 -28.20 -45.15 -0.09
C ASP A 81 -28.42 -46.10 -1.28
N ARG A 82 -28.07 -45.65 -2.49
CA ARG A 82 -28.25 -46.44 -3.71
C ARG A 82 -27.38 -47.69 -3.78
N ARG A 83 -26.24 -47.69 -3.09
CA ARG A 83 -25.24 -48.76 -3.09
C ARG A 83 -25.49 -49.76 -1.97
N THR A 84 -25.73 -49.30 -0.74
CA THR A 84 -25.83 -50.18 0.44
C THR A 84 -27.27 -50.47 0.84
N GLY A 85 -28.22 -49.61 0.48
CA GLY A 85 -29.60 -49.66 0.96
C GLY A 85 -29.80 -49.11 2.37
N ASP A 86 -28.76 -48.53 2.99
CA ASP A 86 -28.84 -47.86 4.29
C ASP A 86 -29.87 -46.71 4.21
N LYS A 87 -30.63 -46.50 5.29
CA LYS A 87 -31.71 -45.50 5.34
C LYS A 87 -31.41 -44.44 6.39
N GLY A 88 -31.74 -43.20 6.06
CA GLY A 88 -31.64 -42.05 6.97
C GLY A 88 -32.95 -41.28 6.97
N GLU A 89 -33.29 -40.66 8.10
CA GLU A 89 -34.44 -39.76 8.19
C GLU A 89 -34.13 -38.56 9.07
N ARG A 90 -34.76 -37.43 8.75
CA ARG A 90 -34.67 -36.18 9.50
C ARG A 90 -35.98 -35.42 9.42
N ILE A 91 -36.37 -34.83 10.55
CA ILE A 91 -37.57 -34.02 10.68
C ILE A 91 -37.15 -32.56 10.75
N PHE A 92 -37.77 -31.73 9.93
CA PHE A 92 -37.53 -30.30 9.88
C PHE A 92 -38.75 -29.51 10.33
N PRO A 93 -38.66 -28.64 11.34
CA PRO A 93 -39.75 -27.74 11.71
C PRO A 93 -39.98 -26.70 10.61
N ILE A 94 -41.25 -26.31 10.39
CA ILE A 94 -41.61 -25.23 9.47
C ILE A 94 -41.79 -23.94 10.26
N ILE A 95 -41.06 -22.90 9.85
CA ILE A 95 -41.23 -21.54 10.31
C ILE A 95 -42.04 -20.78 9.25
N TYR A 96 -43.24 -20.33 9.64
CA TYR A 96 -44.15 -19.59 8.76
C TYR A 96 -43.68 -18.14 8.54
N ARG A 97 -42.48 -17.99 8.00
CA ARG A 97 -41.80 -16.72 7.69
C ARG A 97 -41.00 -16.91 6.40
N GLU A 98 -41.12 -15.96 5.48
CA GLU A 98 -40.25 -15.88 4.31
C GLU A 98 -38.97 -15.11 4.64
N LEU A 99 -37.83 -15.63 4.20
CA LEU A 99 -36.55 -14.93 4.30
C LEU A 99 -36.44 -13.90 3.18
N LYS A 100 -35.99 -12.70 3.52
CA LYS A 100 -35.85 -11.59 2.56
C LYS A 100 -34.42 -11.39 2.07
N GLU A 101 -33.46 -12.10 2.65
CA GLU A 101 -32.04 -11.95 2.39
C GLU A 101 -31.37 -13.34 2.33
N PRO A 102 -30.23 -13.50 1.64
CA PRO A 102 -29.45 -14.74 1.67
C PRO A 102 -28.90 -15.04 3.07
N ILE A 103 -28.72 -16.33 3.36
CA ILE A 103 -28.07 -16.80 4.59
C ILE A 103 -26.59 -17.00 4.31
N ILE A 104 -25.73 -16.42 5.13
CA ILE A 104 -24.28 -16.62 5.06
C ILE A 104 -23.83 -17.38 6.30
N HIS A 105 -23.25 -18.56 6.08
CA HIS A 105 -22.63 -19.40 7.11
C HIS A 105 -21.15 -19.04 7.23
N PHE A 106 -20.63 -19.00 8.45
CA PHE A 106 -19.21 -18.92 8.77
C PHE A 106 -18.78 -20.17 9.52
N ILE A 107 -17.83 -20.88 8.91
CA ILE A 107 -17.38 -22.20 9.33
C ILE A 107 -15.89 -22.14 9.63
N LYS A 108 -15.51 -22.50 10.85
CA LYS A 108 -14.13 -22.69 11.30
C LYS A 108 -13.91 -24.15 11.66
N SER A 109 -12.84 -24.74 11.15
CA SER A 109 -12.46 -26.14 11.41
C SER A 109 -12.20 -26.43 12.89
N ASP A 110 -11.75 -25.43 13.65
CA ASP A 110 -11.47 -25.51 15.08
C ASP A 110 -12.68 -25.14 15.97
N SER A 111 -13.80 -24.71 15.37
CA SER A 111 -15.00 -24.23 16.06
C SER A 111 -14.78 -23.08 17.06
N ASN A 112 -13.64 -22.38 17.00
CA ASN A 112 -13.31 -21.30 17.95
C ASN A 112 -13.78 -19.94 17.43
N TYR A 113 -15.03 -19.60 17.70
CA TYR A 113 -15.61 -18.31 17.27
C TYR A 113 -15.49 -17.20 18.33
N LYS A 114 -15.12 -17.53 19.57
CA LYS A 114 -14.96 -16.57 20.67
C LYS A 114 -14.03 -17.12 21.75
N GLY A 115 -13.27 -16.24 22.39
CA GLY A 115 -12.42 -16.51 23.54
C GLY A 115 -12.64 -15.49 24.65
N LYS A 116 -11.75 -15.47 25.65
CA LYS A 116 -11.82 -14.53 26.78
C LYS A 116 -11.76 -13.07 26.34
N ASP A 117 -10.91 -12.81 25.35
CA ASP A 117 -10.56 -11.46 24.90
C ASP A 117 -10.82 -11.24 23.39
N TYR A 118 -11.56 -12.15 22.73
CA TYR A 118 -11.89 -12.02 21.32
C TYR A 118 -13.23 -12.65 20.91
N ALA A 119 -13.81 -12.19 19.80
CA ALA A 119 -14.98 -12.79 19.14
C ALA A 119 -14.93 -12.59 17.63
N TRP A 120 -15.54 -13.48 16.86
CA TRP A 120 -15.71 -13.33 15.42
C TRP A 120 -17.05 -12.66 15.07
N ASP A 121 -17.05 -11.82 14.05
CA ASP A 121 -18.25 -11.19 13.48
C ASP A 121 -18.20 -11.18 11.94
N PHE A 122 -19.33 -10.82 11.33
CA PHE A 122 -19.34 -10.37 9.95
C PHE A 122 -19.25 -8.86 9.87
N TRP A 123 -18.44 -8.35 8.96
CA TRP A 123 -18.50 -6.96 8.52
C TRP A 123 -19.03 -6.90 7.11
N VAL A 124 -20.12 -6.16 6.92
CA VAL A 124 -20.85 -6.10 5.66
C VAL A 124 -20.86 -4.66 5.14
N PHE A 125 -20.72 -4.52 3.82
CA PHE A 125 -20.56 -3.21 3.19
C PHE A 125 -20.99 -3.22 1.71
N SER A 126 -21.16 -2.03 1.15
CA SER A 126 -21.45 -1.80 -0.28
C SER A 126 -20.84 -0.46 -0.68
N GLU A 127 -20.55 -0.28 -1.97
CA GLU A 127 -19.84 0.92 -2.47
C GLU A 127 -20.50 2.25 -2.09
N ASN A 128 -21.83 2.28 -1.91
CA ASN A 128 -22.61 3.50 -1.66
C ASN A 128 -23.50 3.45 -0.39
N LYS A 129 -23.21 2.57 0.56
CA LYS A 129 -23.99 2.44 1.81
C LYS A 129 -23.08 2.35 3.03
N ASN A 130 -23.63 2.66 4.20
CA ASN A 130 -22.95 2.48 5.47
C ASN A 130 -22.62 1.00 5.70
N SER A 131 -21.38 0.73 6.09
CA SER A 131 -20.93 -0.57 6.57
C SER A 131 -21.30 -0.79 8.03
N TYR A 132 -21.56 -2.03 8.42
CA TYR A 132 -21.89 -2.37 9.80
C TYR A 132 -21.47 -3.79 10.15
N ASN A 133 -21.42 -4.10 11.45
CA ASN A 133 -21.15 -5.45 11.94
C ASN A 133 -22.43 -6.25 12.18
N ILE A 134 -22.34 -7.56 11.98
CA ILE A 134 -23.35 -8.54 12.36
C ILE A 134 -22.68 -9.56 13.29
N ASP A 135 -23.16 -9.63 14.53
CA ASP A 135 -22.63 -10.57 15.51
C ASP A 135 -23.12 -12.00 15.21
N LEU A 136 -22.25 -12.98 15.43
CA LEU A 136 -22.52 -14.39 15.17
C LEU A 136 -23.35 -15.00 16.30
N VAL A 137 -24.67 -15.01 16.14
CA VAL A 137 -25.62 -15.50 17.16
C VAL A 137 -26.26 -16.82 16.77
N ASN A 138 -26.74 -16.96 15.53
CA ASN A 138 -27.42 -18.18 15.11
C ASN A 138 -26.40 -19.26 14.76
N LYS A 139 -26.63 -20.49 15.23
CA LYS A 139 -25.72 -21.63 15.05
C LYS A 139 -26.48 -22.84 14.51
N ASP A 140 -25.89 -23.53 13.57
CA ASP A 140 -26.35 -24.81 13.04
C ASP A 140 -25.29 -25.91 13.25
N GLU A 141 -25.39 -27.00 12.49
CA GLU A 141 -24.48 -28.13 12.57
C GLU A 141 -23.10 -27.89 11.92
N PHE A 142 -22.93 -26.83 11.13
CA PHE A 142 -21.70 -26.47 10.43
C PHE A 142 -20.97 -25.27 11.04
N GLY A 143 -21.70 -24.32 11.61
CA GLY A 143 -21.11 -23.12 12.18
C GLY A 143 -22.13 -22.08 12.58
N TYR A 144 -21.70 -20.82 12.56
CA TYR A 144 -22.59 -19.69 12.79
C TYR A 144 -23.13 -19.17 11.47
N TYR A 145 -24.33 -18.58 11.46
CA TYR A 145 -24.88 -17.98 10.25
C TYR A 145 -25.68 -16.71 10.55
N SER A 146 -25.88 -15.89 9.51
CA SER A 146 -26.77 -14.73 9.60
C SER A 146 -27.37 -14.37 8.24
N GLU A 147 -28.50 -13.66 8.28
CA GLU A 147 -29.11 -13.03 7.10
C GLU A 147 -28.29 -11.79 6.72
N VAL A 148 -27.85 -11.69 5.46
CA VAL A 148 -26.97 -10.59 5.01
C VAL A 148 -27.57 -9.88 3.82
N LYS A 149 -27.75 -8.56 3.97
CA LYS A 149 -28.40 -7.69 2.99
C LYS A 149 -27.44 -7.05 1.98
N GLU A 150 -26.21 -6.81 2.40
CA GLU A 150 -25.28 -5.98 1.64
C GLU A 150 -24.43 -6.78 0.65
N GLU A 151 -23.84 -6.09 -0.32
CA GLU A 151 -23.22 -6.74 -1.48
C GLU A 151 -21.91 -7.44 -1.14
N ASN A 152 -21.18 -6.96 -0.12
CA ASN A 152 -19.88 -7.49 0.26
C ASN A 152 -19.85 -7.87 1.74
N ILE A 153 -19.10 -8.93 2.05
CA ILE A 153 -18.93 -9.47 3.39
C ILE A 153 -17.49 -9.92 3.63
N ILE A 154 -17.02 -9.73 4.87
CA ILE A 154 -15.87 -10.43 5.44
C ILE A 154 -16.27 -11.05 6.79
N ALA A 155 -15.64 -12.16 7.15
CA ALA A 155 -15.61 -12.64 8.53
C ALA A 155 -14.29 -12.20 9.17
N ARG A 156 -14.33 -11.61 10.36
CA ARG A 156 -13.14 -11.07 11.03
C ARG A 156 -13.16 -11.32 12.53
N LEU A 157 -11.98 -11.22 13.14
CA LEU A 157 -11.79 -11.28 14.58
C LEU A 157 -11.89 -9.86 15.19
N LYS A 158 -12.50 -9.76 16.36
CA LYS A 158 -12.62 -8.54 17.19
C LYS A 158 -12.00 -8.80 18.55
N TRP A 159 -11.29 -7.81 19.09
CA TRP A 159 -10.73 -7.88 20.45
C TRP A 159 -11.72 -7.27 21.45
N THR A 160 -11.82 -7.85 22.64
CA THR A 160 -12.82 -7.46 23.65
C THR A 160 -12.23 -6.97 24.97
N SER A 161 -10.90 -7.01 25.15
CA SER A 161 -10.25 -6.75 26.45
C SER A 161 -10.03 -5.28 26.80
N ASN A 162 -10.03 -4.34 25.84
CA ASN A 162 -9.75 -2.90 26.06
C ASN A 162 -10.76 -1.94 25.38
N GLY A 163 -11.97 -2.42 25.09
CA GLY A 163 -12.89 -1.82 24.12
C GLY A 163 -13.02 -2.73 22.89
N VAL A 164 -14.07 -2.54 22.09
CA VAL A 164 -14.25 -3.32 20.85
C VAL A 164 -13.32 -2.75 19.79
N GLU A 165 -12.09 -3.27 19.73
CA GLU A 165 -11.13 -2.92 18.69
C GLU A 165 -11.22 -3.98 17.57
N ASN A 166 -11.43 -3.51 16.33
CA ASN A 166 -11.54 -4.40 15.18
C ASN A 166 -10.16 -4.90 14.79
N ASN A 167 -9.94 -6.23 14.76
CA ASN A 167 -8.70 -6.80 14.25
C ASN A 167 -8.85 -7.12 12.77
N TRP A 168 -8.56 -6.13 11.92
CA TRP A 168 -8.57 -6.27 10.46
C TRP A 168 -7.44 -7.15 9.91
N ILE A 169 -6.47 -7.53 10.74
CA ILE A 169 -5.38 -8.42 10.34
C ILE A 169 -5.87 -9.86 10.25
N GLU A 170 -6.77 -10.27 11.16
CA GLU A 170 -7.32 -11.62 11.17
C GLU A 170 -8.75 -11.64 10.61
N GLN A 171 -8.83 -11.76 9.29
CA GLN A 171 -10.09 -11.80 8.55
C GLN A 171 -10.02 -12.72 7.32
N THR A 172 -11.18 -13.00 6.72
CA THR A 172 -11.27 -13.61 5.40
C THR A 172 -11.08 -12.57 4.30
N PRO A 173 -10.82 -12.99 3.04
CA PRO A 173 -10.97 -12.09 1.89
C PRO A 173 -12.39 -11.51 1.83
N THR A 174 -12.54 -10.42 1.07
CA THR A 174 -13.85 -9.87 0.74
C THR A 174 -14.57 -10.80 -0.23
N PHE A 175 -15.79 -11.19 0.12
CA PHE A 175 -16.68 -11.95 -0.75
C PHE A 175 -17.85 -11.11 -1.20
N LYS A 176 -18.18 -11.19 -2.49
CA LYS A 176 -19.39 -10.59 -3.05
C LYS A 176 -20.54 -11.58 -2.93
N ILE A 177 -21.62 -11.16 -2.28
CA ILE A 177 -22.80 -11.98 -2.04
C ILE A 177 -23.69 -11.97 -3.28
N PRO A 178 -24.03 -13.13 -3.88
CA PRO A 178 -24.96 -13.17 -4.98
C PRO A 178 -26.40 -12.91 -4.50
N ARG A 179 -27.18 -12.14 -5.27
CA ARG A 179 -28.60 -11.84 -4.98
C ARG A 179 -29.55 -13.01 -5.27
N LYS A 180 -29.23 -14.21 -4.77
CA LYS A 180 -30.15 -15.37 -4.80
C LYS A 180 -30.48 -15.78 -3.37
N TYR A 181 -31.76 -16.04 -3.09
CA TYR A 181 -32.30 -16.41 -1.77
C TYR A 181 -31.97 -17.87 -1.41
N LYS A 182 -30.71 -18.15 -1.13
CA LYS A 182 -30.20 -19.45 -0.65
C LYS A 182 -29.09 -19.25 0.40
N SER A 183 -28.57 -20.36 0.93
CA SER A 183 -27.38 -20.38 1.77
C SER A 183 -26.09 -20.25 0.96
N TYR A 184 -25.10 -19.54 1.53
CA TYR A 184 -23.71 -19.50 1.08
C TYR A 184 -22.79 -19.70 2.28
N TYR A 185 -21.57 -20.17 2.02
CA TYR A 185 -20.66 -20.63 3.07
C TYR A 185 -19.29 -19.99 2.93
N ILE A 186 -18.87 -19.33 4.00
CA ILE A 186 -17.52 -18.84 4.22
C ILE A 186 -16.82 -19.86 5.12
N VAL A 187 -15.90 -20.63 4.54
CA VAL A 187 -15.01 -21.50 5.33
C VAL A 187 -13.71 -20.74 5.59
N TYR A 188 -13.34 -20.60 6.86
CA TYR A 188 -12.13 -19.88 7.26
C TYR A 188 -10.88 -20.51 6.61
N GLY A 189 -10.04 -19.67 5.99
CA GLY A 189 -8.86 -20.10 5.24
C GLY A 189 -9.13 -20.50 3.78
N VAL A 190 -10.39 -20.45 3.30
CA VAL A 190 -10.75 -20.74 1.91
C VAL A 190 -11.07 -19.44 1.17
N ASN A 191 -10.31 -19.14 0.11
CA ASN A 191 -10.49 -17.93 -0.71
C ASN A 191 -11.60 -18.07 -1.77
N LYS A 192 -12.73 -18.69 -1.39
CA LYS A 192 -13.90 -18.88 -2.25
C LYS A 192 -15.17 -18.85 -1.39
N LEU A 193 -16.15 -18.05 -1.79
CA LEU A 193 -17.51 -18.16 -1.26
C LEU A 193 -18.14 -19.43 -1.86
N ILE A 194 -18.37 -20.43 -1.01
CA ILE A 194 -18.94 -21.71 -1.42
C ILE A 194 -20.46 -21.56 -1.48
N ASP A 195 -21.09 -22.15 -2.48
CA ASP A 195 -22.51 -21.96 -2.75
C ASP A 195 -23.30 -23.28 -2.78
N ASN A 196 -22.70 -24.37 -2.33
CA ASN A 196 -23.35 -25.67 -2.22
C ASN A 196 -22.82 -26.42 -0.99
N LEU A 197 -23.72 -27.03 -0.24
CA LEU A 197 -23.39 -27.71 1.02
C LEU A 197 -22.47 -28.93 0.84
N GLU A 198 -22.58 -29.65 -0.27
CA GLU A 198 -21.76 -30.83 -0.54
C GLU A 198 -20.27 -30.48 -0.57
N GLU A 199 -19.92 -29.38 -1.24
CA GLU A 199 -18.55 -28.84 -1.26
C GLU A 199 -18.06 -28.44 0.14
N VAL A 200 -18.93 -27.93 1.02
CA VAL A 200 -18.57 -27.59 2.40
C VAL A 200 -18.09 -28.82 3.16
N ILE A 201 -18.74 -29.98 2.97
CA ILE A 201 -18.33 -31.26 3.59
C ILE A 201 -16.87 -31.57 3.29
N THR A 202 -16.42 -31.30 2.06
CA THR A 202 -15.02 -31.54 1.66
C THR A 202 -14.03 -30.65 2.41
N PHE A 203 -14.43 -29.46 2.86
CA PHE A 203 -13.56 -28.53 3.58
C PHE A 203 -13.53 -28.75 5.09
N VAL A 204 -14.59 -29.33 5.67
CA VAL A 204 -14.65 -29.66 7.12
C VAL A 204 -14.00 -31.01 7.45
N ASN A 205 -13.81 -31.87 6.44
CA ASN A 205 -13.06 -33.11 6.60
C ASN A 205 -11.57 -32.85 6.91
N PRO A 206 -10.89 -33.77 7.62
CA PRO A 206 -9.45 -33.69 7.84
C PRO A 206 -8.71 -33.59 6.49
N LYS A 207 -7.73 -32.70 6.41
CA LYS A 207 -6.92 -32.50 5.20
C LYS A 207 -5.50 -32.13 5.59
N ILE A 208 -4.56 -32.47 4.71
CA ILE A 208 -3.25 -31.81 4.73
C ILE A 208 -3.51 -30.42 4.15
N GLU A 209 -3.51 -29.42 5.03
CA GLU A 209 -3.87 -28.04 4.71
C GLU A 209 -2.89 -27.42 3.73
N ILE A 210 -1.60 -27.64 3.95
CA ILE A 210 -0.52 -27.22 3.07
C ILE A 210 0.70 -28.10 3.28
N ALA A 211 1.50 -28.30 2.23
CA ALA A 211 2.86 -28.81 2.32
C ALA A 211 3.82 -27.82 1.67
N ILE A 212 4.94 -27.49 2.33
CA ILE A 212 5.89 -26.47 1.90
C ILE A 212 7.30 -27.05 1.86
N MET A 213 8.04 -26.68 0.82
CA MET A 213 9.47 -26.95 0.68
C MET A 213 10.25 -25.64 0.62
N ASP A 214 10.96 -25.33 1.70
CA ASP A 214 11.80 -24.13 1.83
C ASP A 214 13.29 -24.41 1.67
N ASN A 215 13.71 -25.66 1.81
CA ASN A 215 15.08 -26.11 1.57
C ASN A 215 15.10 -27.51 0.95
N SER A 216 16.27 -27.98 0.52
CA SER A 216 16.41 -29.25 -0.19
C SER A 216 16.17 -30.49 0.67
N ASN A 217 16.29 -30.37 1.99
CA ASN A 217 16.43 -31.52 2.88
C ASN A 217 15.13 -31.89 3.59
N GLU A 218 14.11 -31.03 3.56
CA GLU A 218 12.84 -31.28 4.24
C GLU A 218 11.62 -30.73 3.50
N ILE A 219 10.47 -31.38 3.76
CA ILE A 219 9.13 -30.90 3.42
C ILE A 219 8.33 -30.88 4.71
N ARG A 220 7.68 -29.75 5.01
CA ARG A 220 6.77 -29.62 6.16
C ARG A 220 5.34 -29.56 5.68
N ALA A 221 4.49 -30.40 6.23
CA ALA A 221 3.07 -30.44 5.95
C ALA A 221 2.26 -30.21 7.22
N TYR A 222 1.23 -29.39 7.13
CA TYR A 222 0.38 -29.01 8.26
C TYR A 222 -1.02 -29.58 8.07
N LEU A 223 -1.58 -30.15 9.15
CA LEU A 223 -2.89 -30.78 9.14
C LEU A 223 -3.98 -29.83 9.65
N SER A 224 -5.17 -29.91 9.07
CA SER A 224 -6.32 -29.10 9.50
C SER A 224 -6.88 -29.54 10.87
N LYS A 225 -6.66 -30.80 11.25
CA LYS A 225 -7.12 -31.41 12.51
C LYS A 225 -5.96 -32.14 13.20
N GLU A 226 -6.14 -32.48 14.48
CA GLU A 226 -5.14 -33.24 15.24
C GLU A 226 -4.87 -34.61 14.63
N LEU A 227 -3.60 -35.02 14.64
CA LEU A 227 -3.19 -36.31 14.09
C LEU A 227 -3.85 -37.47 14.86
N LEU A 228 -4.51 -38.34 14.11
CA LEU A 228 -5.09 -39.60 14.60
C LEU A 228 -4.02 -40.70 14.69
N ASP A 229 -4.20 -41.66 15.60
CA ASP A 229 -3.26 -42.78 15.74
C ASP A 229 -3.29 -43.71 14.52
N ASN A 230 -2.12 -44.29 14.20
CA ASN A 230 -1.92 -45.25 13.10
C ASN A 230 -2.19 -44.69 11.68
N ILE A 231 -1.90 -43.41 11.44
CA ILE A 231 -1.87 -42.82 10.09
C ILE A 231 -0.44 -42.84 9.57
N GLU A 232 -0.29 -43.30 8.33
CA GLU A 232 0.97 -43.30 7.60
C GLU A 232 0.97 -42.21 6.54
N PHE A 233 2.10 -41.51 6.43
CA PHE A 233 2.30 -40.47 5.42
C PHE A 233 3.35 -40.89 4.42
N SER A 234 3.10 -40.57 3.16
CA SER A 234 3.96 -40.90 2.03
C SER A 234 4.11 -39.69 1.11
N LEU A 235 5.25 -39.64 0.42
CA LEU A 235 5.59 -38.59 -0.53
C LEU A 235 5.54 -39.17 -1.94
N TYR A 236 4.87 -38.47 -2.86
CA TYR A 236 4.70 -38.87 -4.24
C TYR A 236 5.35 -37.85 -5.17
N LYS A 237 5.91 -38.33 -6.28
CA LYS A 237 6.35 -37.54 -7.44
C LYS A 237 5.58 -37.99 -8.67
N ASN A 238 4.79 -37.11 -9.29
CA ASN A 238 4.01 -37.40 -10.50
C ASN A 238 3.21 -38.72 -10.37
N ASN A 239 2.47 -38.88 -9.25
CA ASN A 239 1.73 -40.10 -8.87
C ASN A 239 2.55 -41.36 -8.59
N ILE A 240 3.88 -41.29 -8.53
CA ILE A 240 4.75 -42.40 -8.14
C ILE A 240 5.23 -42.18 -6.70
N GLU A 241 4.98 -43.14 -5.82
CA GLU A 241 5.44 -43.09 -4.43
C GLU A 241 6.98 -43.11 -4.38
N ILE A 242 7.55 -42.24 -3.55
CA ILE A 242 8.99 -42.20 -3.30
C ILE A 242 9.28 -43.14 -2.13
N SER A 243 9.99 -44.24 -2.41
CA SER A 243 10.41 -45.20 -1.38
C SER A 243 11.43 -44.59 -0.41
N SER A 244 11.41 -45.05 0.85
CA SER A 244 12.43 -44.76 1.87
C SER A 244 12.51 -43.33 2.41
N VAL A 245 11.47 -42.51 2.22
CA VAL A 245 11.39 -41.19 2.84
C VAL A 245 11.05 -41.31 4.33
N LYS A 246 11.83 -40.66 5.19
CA LYS A 246 11.56 -40.60 6.62
C LYS A 246 10.70 -39.39 6.95
N TYR A 247 9.82 -39.54 7.95
CA TYR A 247 9.09 -38.41 8.50
C TYR A 247 8.97 -38.49 10.03
N THR A 248 8.78 -37.34 10.65
CA THR A 248 8.37 -37.20 12.06
C THR A 248 7.04 -36.50 12.15
N VAL A 249 6.29 -36.76 13.23
CA VAL A 249 5.02 -36.08 13.49
C VAL A 249 5.06 -35.31 14.80
N ASN A 250 4.66 -34.06 14.75
CA ASN A 250 4.37 -33.24 15.91
C ASN A 250 2.85 -33.06 16.02
N LYS A 251 2.23 -33.76 16.97
CA LYS A 251 0.77 -33.74 17.16
C LYS A 251 0.25 -32.38 17.65
N ILE A 252 1.05 -31.65 18.44
CA ILE A 252 0.66 -30.36 19.05
C ILE A 252 0.53 -29.31 17.95
N ASP A 253 1.57 -29.21 17.12
CA ASP A 253 1.62 -28.22 16.02
C ASP A 253 0.91 -28.71 14.76
N LYS A 254 0.36 -29.94 14.80
CA LYS A 254 -0.28 -30.61 13.66
C LYS A 254 0.64 -30.66 12.44
N GLU A 255 1.93 -30.92 12.67
CA GLU A 255 3.00 -30.87 11.67
C GLU A 255 3.52 -32.28 11.35
N ILE A 256 3.68 -32.55 10.05
CA ILE A 256 4.42 -33.69 9.50
C ILE A 256 5.68 -33.14 8.83
N ARG A 257 6.85 -33.60 9.27
CA ARG A 257 8.13 -33.19 8.71
C ARG A 257 8.80 -34.37 8.04
N PHE A 258 8.85 -34.36 6.70
CA PHE A 258 9.70 -35.25 5.92
C PHE A 258 11.12 -34.69 5.92
N TYR A 259 12.13 -35.53 6.12
CA TYR A 259 13.53 -35.12 6.24
C TYR A 259 14.47 -36.14 5.57
N ASP A 260 15.76 -35.80 5.46
CA ASP A 260 16.76 -36.58 4.71
C ASP A 260 16.30 -36.83 3.26
N LEU A 261 15.74 -35.81 2.62
CA LEU A 261 15.20 -35.87 1.26
C LEU A 261 16.32 -35.98 0.21
N ASP A 262 16.74 -37.20 -0.10
CA ASP A 262 17.57 -37.52 -1.28
C ASP A 262 16.67 -37.95 -2.44
N ILE A 263 15.99 -36.97 -3.04
CA ILE A 263 15.02 -37.19 -4.11
C ILE A 263 15.42 -36.44 -5.38
N ASP A 264 15.37 -37.13 -6.51
CA ASP A 264 15.52 -36.51 -7.83
C ASP A 264 14.18 -35.91 -8.27
N TYR A 265 14.11 -34.58 -8.35
CA TYR A 265 12.91 -33.84 -8.78
C TYR A 265 13.28 -32.55 -9.50
N THR A 266 12.34 -32.08 -10.30
CA THR A 266 12.36 -30.73 -10.89
C THR A 266 11.26 -29.89 -10.24
N PHE A 267 11.39 -28.56 -10.31
CA PHE A 267 10.40 -27.66 -9.67
C PHE A 267 9.04 -27.60 -10.36
N TYR A 268 8.92 -28.24 -11.52
CA TYR A 268 7.68 -28.38 -12.27
C TYR A 268 7.08 -29.80 -12.16
N ASP A 269 7.71 -30.69 -11.38
CA ASP A 269 7.10 -31.95 -10.98
C ASP A 269 5.98 -31.73 -9.96
N LEU A 270 5.01 -32.65 -9.96
CA LEU A 270 3.99 -32.71 -8.93
C LEU A 270 4.54 -33.50 -7.75
N LEU A 271 5.07 -32.80 -6.75
CA LEU A 271 5.31 -33.39 -5.44
C LEU A 271 4.06 -33.30 -4.58
N GLU A 272 3.70 -34.39 -3.92
CA GLU A 272 2.44 -34.51 -3.19
C GLU A 272 2.63 -35.30 -1.90
N VAL A 273 2.11 -34.76 -0.79
CA VAL A 273 2.02 -35.48 0.48
C VAL A 273 0.67 -36.16 0.56
N ARG A 274 0.68 -37.48 0.79
CA ARG A 274 -0.52 -38.30 0.96
C ARG A 274 -0.55 -38.90 2.36
N ALA A 275 -1.75 -39.09 2.88
CA ALA A 275 -2.02 -39.96 4.01
C ALA A 275 -2.69 -41.24 3.52
N ASP A 276 -2.45 -42.36 4.20
CA ASP A 276 -3.08 -43.64 3.89
C ASP A 276 -4.61 -43.61 4.07
N LYS A 277 -5.12 -42.74 4.94
CA LYS A 277 -6.57 -42.57 5.21
C LYS A 277 -6.90 -41.21 5.83
N TYR A 278 -8.18 -40.84 5.75
CA TYR A 278 -8.86 -39.71 6.42
C TYR A 278 -8.41 -38.29 6.05
N TYR A 279 -7.17 -38.09 5.62
CA TYR A 279 -6.64 -36.80 5.20
C TYR A 279 -6.51 -36.76 3.68
N SER A 280 -7.15 -35.77 3.05
CA SER A 280 -6.90 -35.48 1.64
C SER A 280 -5.46 -34.99 1.43
N SER A 281 -4.93 -35.30 0.25
CA SER A 281 -3.56 -34.98 -0.13
C SER A 281 -3.34 -33.51 -0.41
N SER A 282 -2.07 -33.09 -0.36
CA SER A 282 -1.66 -31.72 -0.61
C SER A 282 -0.46 -31.68 -1.53
N LYS A 283 -0.53 -30.82 -2.55
CA LYS A 283 0.63 -30.49 -3.38
C LYS A 283 1.66 -29.76 -2.55
N VAL A 284 2.93 -30.14 -2.71
CA VAL A 284 4.05 -29.43 -2.10
C VAL A 284 4.29 -28.12 -2.85
N LEU A 285 4.22 -27.02 -2.12
CA LEU A 285 4.56 -25.69 -2.59
C LEU A 285 6.07 -25.46 -2.49
N PHE A 286 6.72 -25.26 -3.63
CA PHE A 286 8.12 -24.83 -3.66
C PHE A 286 8.20 -23.33 -3.38
N ARG A 287 8.77 -22.97 -2.23
CA ARG A 287 8.86 -21.57 -1.79
C ARG A 287 10.32 -21.13 -1.70
N ASP A 288 10.95 -21.14 -0.53
CA ASP A 288 12.28 -20.54 -0.37
C ASP A 288 13.40 -21.37 -1.02
N ILE A 289 13.14 -22.64 -1.34
CA ILE A 289 14.04 -23.50 -2.11
C ILE A 289 14.33 -22.95 -3.51
N LEU A 290 13.42 -22.12 -4.06
CA LEU A 290 13.60 -21.48 -5.36
C LEU A 290 14.65 -20.35 -5.33
N ASN A 291 15.10 -19.90 -4.15
CA ASN A 291 16.17 -18.91 -4.01
C ASN A 291 17.53 -19.41 -4.54
N LYS A 292 17.66 -20.72 -4.82
CA LYS A 292 18.89 -21.34 -5.31
C LYS A 292 19.26 -20.99 -6.77
N TYR A 293 18.30 -20.47 -7.55
CA TYR A 293 18.56 -20.15 -8.96
C TYR A 293 19.54 -18.98 -9.09
N GLU A 294 20.48 -19.11 -10.01
CA GLU A 294 21.34 -17.99 -10.41
C GLU A 294 20.52 -17.02 -11.28
N ILE A 295 20.48 -15.74 -10.92
CA ILE A 295 19.62 -14.76 -11.61
C ILE A 295 20.30 -13.42 -11.90
N SER A 296 21.54 -13.23 -11.41
CA SER A 296 22.26 -11.95 -11.48
C SER A 296 22.43 -11.45 -12.92
N ASN A 297 22.72 -12.36 -13.85
CA ASN A 297 22.97 -12.07 -15.27
C ASN A 297 21.73 -12.29 -16.17
N LEU A 298 20.54 -12.44 -15.59
CA LEU A 298 19.34 -12.77 -16.33
C LEU A 298 18.58 -11.51 -16.77
N ASP A 299 18.60 -11.17 -18.05
CA ASP A 299 17.76 -10.07 -18.56
C ASP A 299 16.32 -10.55 -18.77
N LEU A 300 15.37 -9.98 -18.03
CA LEU A 300 13.94 -10.33 -18.04
C LEU A 300 13.11 -9.32 -18.83
N GLY A 301 11.91 -9.73 -19.22
CA GLY A 301 10.99 -8.92 -20.01
C GLY A 301 11.28 -8.96 -21.51
N ALA A 302 10.85 -7.91 -22.22
CA ALA A 302 11.01 -7.76 -23.66
C ALA A 302 12.21 -6.86 -24.03
N ILE A 303 13.23 -7.44 -24.65
CA ILE A 303 14.46 -6.77 -25.09
C ILE A 303 14.42 -6.61 -26.61
N PHE A 304 14.45 -5.36 -27.07
CA PHE A 304 14.36 -5.05 -28.50
C PHE A 304 15.74 -5.02 -29.14
N LEU A 305 15.97 -5.95 -30.07
CA LEU A 305 17.13 -5.95 -30.96
C LEU A 305 16.77 -5.31 -32.31
N LYS A 306 17.72 -5.30 -33.24
CA LYS A 306 17.53 -4.69 -34.57
C LYS A 306 16.40 -5.35 -35.37
N GLU A 307 16.38 -6.68 -35.41
CA GLU A 307 15.44 -7.47 -36.24
C GLU A 307 14.53 -8.39 -35.40
N GLU A 308 14.83 -8.57 -34.11
CA GLU A 308 14.17 -9.50 -33.22
C GLU A 308 13.79 -8.82 -31.89
N ILE A 309 12.86 -9.45 -31.17
CA ILE A 309 12.53 -9.12 -29.78
C ILE A 309 12.80 -10.39 -28.97
N ASN A 310 13.72 -10.32 -28.01
CA ASN A 310 13.98 -11.40 -27.08
C ASN A 310 13.07 -11.22 -25.88
N ILE A 311 12.26 -12.22 -25.58
CA ILE A 311 11.28 -12.18 -24.50
C ILE A 311 11.62 -13.26 -23.51
N ARG A 312 11.77 -12.91 -22.22
CA ARG A 312 12.12 -13.85 -21.16
C ARG A 312 11.28 -13.64 -19.90
N LEU A 313 10.84 -14.74 -19.28
CA LEU A 313 10.10 -14.78 -18.03
C LEU A 313 10.72 -15.77 -17.06
N TRP A 314 10.89 -15.39 -15.79
CA TRP A 314 11.27 -16.32 -14.73
C TRP A 314 10.03 -17.05 -14.20
N ALA A 315 9.95 -18.37 -14.42
CA ALA A 315 8.77 -19.18 -14.09
C ALA A 315 9.18 -20.63 -13.77
N PRO A 316 10.01 -20.86 -12.73
CA PRO A 316 10.69 -22.13 -12.50
C PRO A 316 9.75 -23.32 -12.24
N THR A 317 8.56 -23.04 -11.71
CA THR A 317 7.55 -24.05 -11.33
C THR A 317 6.56 -24.38 -12.44
N ALA A 318 6.53 -23.61 -13.52
CA ALA A 318 5.75 -23.95 -14.71
C ALA A 318 6.48 -25.06 -15.48
N TYR A 319 5.74 -26.06 -15.98
CA TYR A 319 6.29 -27.08 -16.88
C TYR A 319 6.26 -26.66 -18.35
N LYS A 320 5.46 -25.63 -18.67
CA LYS A 320 5.34 -25.05 -20.01
C LYS A 320 4.93 -23.58 -19.89
N VAL A 321 5.50 -22.74 -20.76
CA VAL A 321 5.11 -21.34 -20.92
C VAL A 321 4.92 -21.03 -22.41
N GLU A 322 3.85 -20.31 -22.72
CA GLU A 322 3.56 -19.80 -24.05
C GLU A 322 3.42 -18.28 -24.04
N LEU A 323 3.97 -17.63 -25.06
CA LEU A 323 3.74 -16.23 -25.36
C LEU A 323 2.50 -16.11 -26.25
N CYS A 324 1.48 -15.41 -25.76
CA CYS A 324 0.23 -15.15 -26.46
C CYS A 324 0.24 -13.71 -26.99
N LEU A 325 0.17 -13.52 -28.31
CA LEU A 325 0.13 -12.21 -28.97
C LEU A 325 -1.28 -11.88 -29.45
N TYR A 326 -1.68 -10.62 -29.29
CA TYR A 326 -2.98 -10.09 -29.65
C TYR A 326 -2.80 -8.82 -30.49
N ASP A 327 -3.68 -8.62 -31.47
CA ASP A 327 -3.66 -7.42 -32.30
C ASP A 327 -4.35 -6.26 -31.57
N ASN A 328 -5.34 -6.56 -30.70
CA ASN A 328 -6.07 -5.57 -29.92
C ASN A 328 -6.17 -5.96 -28.43
N TRP A 329 -6.31 -4.94 -27.56
CA TRP A 329 -6.38 -5.14 -26.12
C TRP A 329 -7.66 -5.85 -25.64
N TYR A 330 -8.76 -5.76 -26.41
CA TYR A 330 -10.08 -6.30 -26.03
C TYR A 330 -10.35 -7.72 -26.56
N GLU A 331 -9.45 -8.28 -27.37
CA GLU A 331 -9.61 -9.62 -27.97
C GLU A 331 -9.62 -10.70 -26.89
N LYS A 332 -10.53 -11.69 -26.97
CA LYS A 332 -10.57 -12.77 -25.98
C LYS A 332 -9.54 -13.86 -26.22
N GLU A 333 -9.12 -14.05 -27.47
CA GLU A 333 -8.21 -15.11 -27.90
C GLU A 333 -6.98 -14.50 -28.57
N ALA A 334 -5.84 -15.17 -28.42
CA ALA A 334 -4.58 -14.74 -29.00
C ALA A 334 -4.56 -15.01 -30.51
N THR A 335 -4.11 -14.02 -31.28
CA THR A 335 -3.88 -14.16 -32.72
C THR A 335 -2.69 -15.08 -33.02
N THR A 336 -1.71 -15.12 -32.13
CA THR A 336 -0.54 -16.00 -32.26
C THR A 336 -0.13 -16.53 -30.90
N VAL A 337 0.17 -17.82 -30.82
CA VAL A 337 0.68 -18.47 -29.60
C VAL A 337 2.01 -19.14 -29.92
N LEU A 338 3.04 -18.85 -29.13
CA LEU A 338 4.40 -19.34 -29.32
C LEU A 338 4.87 -20.05 -28.06
N ASN A 339 5.38 -21.29 -28.19
CA ASN A 339 6.04 -21.96 -27.08
C ASN A 339 7.35 -21.25 -26.73
N MET A 340 7.61 -21.05 -25.44
CA MET A 340 8.88 -20.55 -24.94
C MET A 340 9.79 -21.72 -24.57
N LYS A 341 11.09 -21.57 -24.77
CA LYS A 341 12.13 -22.56 -24.43
C LYS A 341 12.56 -22.36 -22.99
N ARG A 342 12.68 -23.45 -22.22
CA ARG A 342 13.13 -23.42 -20.83
C ARG A 342 14.67 -23.33 -20.76
N GLU A 343 15.18 -22.54 -19.82
CA GLU A 343 16.58 -22.46 -19.43
C GLU A 343 16.73 -23.08 -18.02
N GLU A 344 17.16 -24.34 -17.96
CA GLU A 344 17.23 -25.13 -16.71
C GLU A 344 18.06 -24.44 -15.61
N GLU A 345 19.19 -23.85 -15.98
CA GLU A 345 20.12 -23.16 -15.08
C GLU A 345 19.47 -21.98 -14.32
N TYR A 346 18.54 -21.28 -14.98
CA TYR A 346 17.93 -20.06 -14.46
C TYR A 346 16.47 -20.25 -14.03
N GLY A 347 15.85 -21.38 -14.36
CA GLY A 347 14.43 -21.60 -14.12
C GLY A 347 13.54 -20.64 -14.92
N SER A 348 14.06 -20.11 -16.03
CA SER A 348 13.38 -19.14 -16.87
C SER A 348 12.94 -19.74 -18.20
N TYR A 349 12.10 -19.01 -18.92
CA TYR A 349 11.62 -19.35 -20.24
C TYR A 349 11.89 -18.17 -21.18
N TYR A 350 12.36 -18.45 -22.39
CA TYR A 350 12.62 -17.42 -23.39
C TYR A 350 12.10 -17.77 -24.79
N THR A 351 11.88 -16.76 -25.61
CA THR A 351 11.65 -16.91 -27.04
C THR A 351 12.14 -15.68 -27.80
N ASN A 352 12.57 -15.88 -29.05
CA ASN A 352 12.97 -14.80 -29.93
C ASN A 352 11.93 -14.70 -31.05
N ILE A 353 11.36 -13.51 -31.23
CA ILE A 353 10.33 -13.26 -32.23
C ILE A 353 10.77 -12.18 -33.20
N LYS A 354 10.35 -12.29 -34.46
CA LYS A 354 10.69 -11.30 -35.49
C LYS A 354 10.00 -9.98 -35.18
N LYS A 355 10.78 -8.90 -35.01
CA LYS A 355 10.27 -7.56 -34.70
C LYS A 355 9.24 -7.10 -35.73
N VAL A 356 9.50 -7.34 -37.01
CA VAL A 356 8.59 -6.95 -38.12
C VAL A 356 7.19 -7.56 -38.04
N LEU A 357 7.02 -8.70 -37.36
CA LEU A 357 5.72 -9.38 -37.22
C LEU A 357 5.03 -9.08 -35.89
N SER A 358 5.78 -8.73 -34.85
CA SER A 358 5.26 -8.70 -33.47
C SER A 358 5.31 -7.33 -32.80
N TYR A 359 6.04 -6.38 -33.38
CA TYR A 359 6.09 -5.01 -32.86
C TYR A 359 4.68 -4.41 -32.84
N LYS A 360 4.34 -3.66 -31.77
CA LYS A 360 3.01 -3.08 -31.54
C LYS A 360 1.88 -4.08 -31.32
N LYS A 361 2.18 -5.32 -30.94
CA LYS A 361 1.18 -6.27 -30.45
C LYS A 361 1.06 -6.24 -28.93
N TYR A 362 -0.11 -6.57 -28.43
CA TYR A 362 -0.32 -6.85 -27.00
C TYR A 362 0.10 -8.29 -26.70
N TYR A 363 0.49 -8.56 -25.46
CA TYR A 363 0.91 -9.90 -25.07
C TYR A 363 0.58 -10.27 -23.62
N LEU A 364 0.48 -11.58 -23.41
CA LEU A 364 0.37 -12.24 -22.12
C LEU A 364 1.22 -13.51 -22.13
N TYR A 365 1.65 -13.95 -20.96
CA TYR A 365 2.17 -15.28 -20.75
C TYR A 365 1.05 -16.23 -20.37
N ARG A 366 1.01 -17.41 -20.98
CA ARG A 366 0.14 -18.53 -20.61
C ARG A 366 0.99 -19.63 -20.01
N LEU A 367 0.80 -19.92 -18.72
CA LEU A 367 1.62 -20.84 -17.95
C LEU A 367 0.85 -22.11 -17.58
N TYR A 368 1.55 -23.23 -17.52
CA TYR A 368 0.99 -24.52 -17.21
C TYR A 368 1.69 -25.16 -16.01
N PHE A 369 0.89 -25.66 -15.06
CA PHE A 369 1.34 -26.30 -13.83
C PHE A 369 0.64 -27.64 -13.66
N LYS A 370 1.36 -28.64 -13.13
CA LYS A 370 0.72 -29.86 -12.62
C LYS A 370 0.11 -29.54 -11.26
N ASP A 371 -1.14 -29.95 -11.05
CA ASP A 371 -1.86 -29.66 -9.81
C ASP A 371 -2.82 -30.82 -9.49
N ILE A 372 -3.38 -30.84 -8.27
CA ILE A 372 -4.35 -31.85 -7.84
C ILE A 372 -5.72 -31.22 -7.62
N ASN A 373 -6.77 -31.89 -8.09
CA ASN A 373 -8.14 -31.49 -7.82
C ASN A 373 -8.56 -31.94 -6.40
N LYS A 374 -9.80 -31.64 -6.01
CA LYS A 374 -10.33 -32.00 -4.69
C LYS A 374 -10.40 -33.50 -4.40
N GLU A 375 -10.41 -34.32 -5.45
CA GLU A 375 -10.41 -35.78 -5.35
C GLU A 375 -8.99 -36.36 -5.33
N GLY A 376 -7.96 -35.51 -5.28
CA GLY A 376 -6.54 -35.91 -5.37
C GLY A 376 -6.12 -36.34 -6.78
N LYS A 377 -6.94 -36.06 -7.81
CA LYS A 377 -6.60 -36.39 -9.21
C LYS A 377 -5.77 -35.28 -9.83
N GLU A 378 -4.70 -35.67 -10.51
CA GLU A 378 -3.83 -34.74 -11.24
C GLU A 378 -4.58 -34.07 -12.41
N TYR A 379 -4.37 -32.78 -12.58
CA TYR A 379 -4.81 -32.01 -13.75
C TYR A 379 -3.79 -30.92 -14.11
N SER A 380 -3.90 -30.39 -15.32
CA SER A 380 -3.09 -29.23 -15.75
C SER A 380 -3.81 -27.92 -15.44
N LYS A 381 -3.27 -27.16 -14.49
CA LYS A 381 -3.72 -25.81 -14.19
C LYS A 381 -3.10 -24.83 -15.18
N ILE A 382 -3.92 -23.99 -15.80
CA ILE A 382 -3.50 -22.95 -16.74
C ILE A 382 -3.75 -21.58 -16.12
N THR A 383 -2.75 -20.71 -16.16
CA THR A 383 -2.85 -19.31 -15.72
C THR A 383 -2.43 -18.36 -16.83
N TYR A 384 -2.81 -17.09 -16.70
CA TYR A 384 -2.37 -16.01 -17.56
C TYR A 384 -1.75 -14.92 -16.71
N ALA A 385 -0.66 -14.33 -17.19
CA ALA A 385 0.04 -13.27 -16.49
C ALA A 385 0.52 -12.17 -17.44
N VAL A 386 0.43 -10.93 -16.96
CA VAL A 386 1.11 -9.76 -17.53
C VAL A 386 2.58 -9.84 -17.13
N ASP A 387 3.45 -9.42 -18.05
CA ASP A 387 4.89 -9.36 -17.80
C ASP A 387 5.21 -8.39 -16.67
N PRO A 388 5.86 -8.83 -15.56
CA PRO A 388 6.29 -7.93 -14.50
C PRO A 388 7.23 -6.82 -14.99
N TYR A 389 7.97 -7.07 -16.07
CA TYR A 389 8.91 -6.15 -16.70
C TYR A 389 8.30 -5.40 -17.90
N ALA A 390 6.97 -5.43 -18.08
CA ALA A 390 6.31 -4.66 -19.12
C ALA A 390 6.67 -3.17 -19.01
N ASN A 391 7.03 -2.56 -20.13
CA ASN A 391 7.32 -1.12 -20.22
C ASN A 391 6.15 -0.29 -20.78
N ALA A 392 5.12 -0.98 -21.26
CA ALA A 392 3.89 -0.44 -21.81
C ALA A 392 2.78 -1.49 -21.66
N VAL A 393 1.55 -1.03 -21.44
CA VAL A 393 0.38 -1.89 -21.24
C VAL A 393 -0.85 -1.38 -21.98
N SER A 394 -1.85 -2.24 -22.14
CA SER A 394 -3.19 -1.83 -22.53
C SER A 394 -3.85 -0.94 -21.49
N VAL A 395 -4.98 -0.33 -21.85
CA VAL A 395 -5.88 0.32 -20.89
C VAL A 395 -6.14 -0.60 -19.68
N ASN A 396 -6.11 -0.03 -18.48
CA ASN A 396 -6.19 -0.70 -17.16
C ASN A 396 -5.09 -1.74 -16.86
N GLY A 397 -4.00 -1.79 -17.63
CA GLY A 397 -2.86 -2.64 -17.27
C GLY A 397 -3.04 -4.15 -17.50
N ASP A 398 -4.06 -4.57 -18.26
CA ASP A 398 -4.44 -5.98 -18.42
C ASP A 398 -3.55 -6.81 -19.36
N ARG A 399 -2.72 -6.17 -20.19
CA ARG A 399 -1.81 -6.82 -21.15
C ARG A 399 -0.55 -5.99 -21.33
N GLY A 400 0.60 -6.66 -21.46
CA GLY A 400 1.82 -5.99 -21.92
C GLY A 400 1.68 -5.56 -23.38
N TYR A 401 2.46 -4.57 -23.81
CA TYR A 401 2.49 -4.08 -25.18
C TYR A 401 3.92 -4.00 -25.71
N LEU A 402 4.19 -4.62 -26.85
CA LEU A 402 5.53 -4.72 -27.43
C LEU A 402 5.93 -3.42 -28.13
N ILE A 403 6.53 -2.50 -27.37
CA ILE A 403 7.12 -1.25 -27.87
C ILE A 403 8.54 -1.03 -27.34
N ASP A 404 9.43 -0.58 -28.20
CA ASP A 404 10.81 -0.23 -27.81
C ASP A 404 10.81 1.15 -27.17
N ILE A 405 11.01 1.21 -25.85
CA ILE A 405 11.03 2.47 -25.09
C ILE A 405 12.18 3.42 -25.47
N ASN A 406 13.17 2.95 -26.23
CA ASN A 406 14.26 3.79 -26.72
C ASN A 406 13.99 4.33 -28.14
N SER A 407 12.93 3.86 -28.80
CA SER A 407 12.56 4.29 -30.15
C SER A 407 12.12 5.76 -30.20
N CYS A 408 12.27 6.40 -31.36
CA CYS A 408 11.86 7.78 -31.57
C CYS A 408 10.36 8.03 -31.35
N GLU A 409 9.51 7.03 -31.57
CA GLU A 409 8.05 7.13 -31.38
C GLU A 409 7.62 7.14 -29.91
N THR A 410 8.49 6.76 -28.98
CA THR A 410 8.19 6.82 -27.53
C THR A 410 8.80 8.04 -26.86
N LYS A 411 9.43 8.94 -27.63
CA LYS A 411 10.17 10.09 -27.11
C LYS A 411 9.55 11.39 -27.60
N PRO A 412 9.24 12.35 -26.70
CA PRO A 412 8.88 13.69 -27.15
C PRO A 412 10.07 14.38 -27.83
N TYR A 413 9.79 15.37 -28.66
CA TYR A 413 10.82 16.15 -29.35
C TYR A 413 11.88 16.68 -28.38
N GLY A 414 13.15 16.39 -28.67
CA GLY A 414 14.30 16.83 -27.88
C GLY A 414 14.47 16.12 -26.53
N TRP A 415 13.85 14.95 -26.32
CA TRP A 415 14.04 14.11 -25.12
C TRP A 415 15.50 13.73 -24.89
N ASP A 416 16.21 13.30 -25.94
CA ASP A 416 17.61 12.84 -25.82
C ASP A 416 18.59 13.98 -25.43
N ASN A 417 18.14 15.24 -25.46
CA ASN A 417 18.89 16.42 -25.03
C ASN A 417 18.41 16.95 -23.67
N ASP A 418 17.55 16.21 -22.95
CA ASP A 418 17.13 16.58 -21.62
C ASP A 418 18.32 16.52 -20.64
N ILE A 419 18.47 17.57 -19.83
CA ILE A 419 19.57 17.71 -18.90
C ILE A 419 18.97 17.98 -17.53
N ARG A 420 19.28 17.11 -16.57
CA ARG A 420 18.92 17.29 -15.16
C ARG A 420 19.40 18.67 -14.70
N PRO A 421 18.58 19.45 -13.97
CA PRO A 421 19.00 20.72 -13.40
C PRO A 421 20.31 20.56 -12.62
N VAL A 422 21.11 21.60 -12.38
CA VAL A 422 22.33 21.45 -11.55
C VAL A 422 21.94 21.45 -10.06
N LEU A 423 22.49 20.53 -9.26
CA LEU A 423 22.45 20.57 -7.79
C LEU A 423 23.90 20.54 -7.35
N LYS A 424 24.27 21.47 -6.47
CA LYS A 424 25.66 21.55 -6.02
C LYS A 424 25.94 20.57 -4.89
N ARG A 425 24.95 20.39 -4.01
CA ARG A 425 25.05 19.57 -2.81
C ARG A 425 23.66 19.10 -2.37
N MET A 426 23.58 17.99 -1.65
CA MET A 426 22.32 17.46 -1.13
C MET A 426 21.63 18.40 -0.13
N GLU A 427 22.36 19.26 0.59
CA GLU A 427 21.71 20.19 1.54
C GLU A 427 20.96 21.33 0.86
N ASP A 428 21.14 21.49 -0.46
CA ASP A 428 20.38 22.43 -1.28
C ASP A 428 19.01 21.87 -1.71
N ILE A 429 18.70 20.61 -1.36
CA ILE A 429 17.40 19.99 -1.61
C ILE A 429 16.32 20.65 -0.74
N LEU A 430 15.19 20.94 -1.37
CA LEU A 430 13.94 21.38 -0.76
C LEU A 430 12.82 20.71 -1.54
N ILE A 431 12.12 19.80 -0.88
CA ILE A 431 11.12 18.92 -1.47
C ILE A 431 9.74 19.56 -1.34
N TYR A 432 8.98 19.53 -2.44
CA TYR A 432 7.58 19.93 -2.49
C TYR A 432 6.75 18.74 -2.96
N GLU A 433 5.98 18.15 -2.05
CA GLU A 433 5.14 16.99 -2.34
C GLU A 433 3.80 17.41 -2.96
N LEU A 434 3.39 16.76 -4.05
CA LEU A 434 2.09 16.99 -4.66
C LEU A 434 1.53 15.74 -5.32
N HIS A 435 0.22 15.76 -5.52
CA HIS A 435 -0.49 14.87 -6.42
C HIS A 435 -0.80 15.60 -7.73
N LEU A 436 -0.58 14.94 -8.86
CA LEU A 436 -0.71 15.57 -10.19
C LEU A 436 -2.12 16.11 -10.44
N ARG A 437 -3.14 15.31 -10.09
CA ARG A 437 -4.55 15.72 -10.23
C ARG A 437 -4.87 16.89 -9.33
N ASP A 438 -4.43 16.84 -8.08
CA ASP A 438 -4.77 17.86 -7.08
C ASP A 438 -4.29 19.25 -7.50
N LEU A 439 -3.09 19.35 -8.08
CA LEU A 439 -2.53 20.61 -8.56
C LEU A 439 -3.32 21.22 -9.72
N THR A 440 -3.83 20.37 -10.61
CA THR A 440 -4.27 20.78 -11.96
C THR A 440 -5.79 20.81 -12.12
N ILE A 441 -6.52 19.98 -11.37
CA ILE A 441 -7.95 19.71 -11.59
C ILE A 441 -8.87 20.88 -11.24
N ASN A 442 -8.44 21.75 -10.32
CA ASN A 442 -9.27 22.87 -9.91
C ASN A 442 -9.63 23.75 -11.12
N LYS A 443 -10.91 24.09 -11.26
CA LYS A 443 -11.40 24.86 -12.42
C LYS A 443 -10.70 26.20 -12.62
N TYR A 444 -10.10 26.76 -11.57
CA TYR A 444 -9.35 28.01 -11.59
C TYR A 444 -7.83 27.85 -11.74
N SER A 445 -7.35 26.66 -12.10
CA SER A 445 -5.92 26.41 -12.37
C SER A 445 -5.38 27.23 -13.53
N GLY A 446 -6.24 27.73 -14.42
CA GLY A 446 -5.82 28.46 -15.62
C GLY A 446 -5.13 27.59 -16.66
N MET A 447 -5.25 26.26 -16.51
CA MET A 447 -4.83 25.25 -17.48
C MET A 447 -5.93 24.98 -18.49
N ASN A 448 -5.55 24.43 -19.64
CA ASN A 448 -6.51 23.94 -20.61
C ASN A 448 -7.33 22.78 -19.99
N GLU A 449 -8.66 22.84 -20.15
CA GLU A 449 -9.60 21.83 -19.61
C GLU A 449 -9.25 20.40 -20.04
N GLU A 450 -8.72 20.21 -21.26
CA GLU A 450 -8.39 18.88 -21.82
C GLU A 450 -7.21 18.20 -21.12
N VAL A 451 -6.36 18.98 -20.43
CA VAL A 451 -5.13 18.47 -19.79
C VAL A 451 -5.18 18.54 -18.25
N LYS A 452 -6.27 19.03 -17.67
CA LYS A 452 -6.46 19.01 -16.22
C LYS A 452 -6.49 17.59 -15.72
N GLY A 453 -5.75 17.33 -14.64
CA GLY A 453 -5.62 15.99 -14.11
C GLY A 453 -4.65 15.09 -14.88
N LYS A 454 -3.95 15.61 -15.90
CA LYS A 454 -3.08 14.82 -16.79
C LYS A 454 -1.61 15.24 -16.69
N TYR A 455 -0.70 14.38 -17.15
CA TYR A 455 0.74 14.67 -17.28
C TYR A 455 1.00 16.02 -17.96
N LEU A 456 0.27 16.31 -19.04
CA LEU A 456 0.38 17.56 -19.78
C LEU A 456 -0.09 18.79 -19.00
N GLY A 457 -1.01 18.64 -18.05
CA GLY A 457 -1.46 19.72 -17.17
C GLY A 457 -0.36 20.18 -16.21
N LEU A 458 0.42 19.25 -15.64
CA LEU A 458 1.59 19.61 -14.83
C LEU A 458 2.68 20.27 -15.68
N ALA A 459 2.76 19.89 -16.96
CA ALA A 459 3.71 20.47 -17.92
C ALA A 459 3.29 21.83 -18.48
N GLU A 460 2.07 22.31 -18.22
CA GLU A 460 1.56 23.56 -18.79
C GLU A 460 2.23 24.76 -18.10
N VAL A 461 2.91 25.60 -18.89
CA VAL A 461 3.60 26.81 -18.42
C VAL A 461 2.80 28.06 -18.76
N GLY A 462 2.99 29.12 -17.98
CA GLY A 462 2.29 30.39 -18.12
C GLY A 462 0.91 30.43 -17.46
N THR A 463 0.55 29.41 -16.67
CA THR A 463 -0.79 29.28 -16.08
C THR A 463 -1.00 30.29 -14.95
N ARG A 464 -2.18 30.90 -14.92
CA ARG A 464 -2.51 32.00 -13.99
C ARG A 464 -3.96 31.95 -13.57
N TYR A 465 -4.22 32.46 -12.37
CA TYR A 465 -5.56 32.76 -11.89
C TYR A 465 -5.71 34.26 -11.66
N LYS A 466 -6.86 34.82 -12.06
CA LYS A 466 -7.18 36.24 -11.88
C LYS A 466 -8.45 36.38 -11.05
N LYS A 467 -8.40 37.21 -10.02
CA LYS A 467 -9.57 37.65 -9.25
C LYS A 467 -9.43 39.15 -8.99
N ASN A 468 -10.43 39.93 -9.39
CA ASN A 468 -10.37 41.40 -9.37
C ASN A 468 -9.14 41.92 -10.15
N SER A 469 -8.31 42.76 -9.52
CA SER A 469 -7.07 43.29 -10.08
C SER A 469 -5.83 42.40 -9.82
N LEU A 470 -5.95 41.36 -9.00
CA LEU A 470 -4.83 40.48 -8.66
C LEU A 470 -4.72 39.30 -9.62
N ILE A 471 -3.49 39.04 -10.09
CA ILE A 471 -3.14 37.91 -10.94
C ILE A 471 -2.04 37.12 -10.25
N VAL A 472 -2.28 35.84 -10.02
CA VAL A 472 -1.31 34.93 -9.37
C VAL A 472 -0.95 33.78 -10.30
N LYS A 473 0.28 33.30 -10.20
CA LYS A 473 0.76 32.11 -10.93
C LYS A 473 0.20 30.83 -10.29
N THR A 474 -0.14 29.85 -11.12
CA THR A 474 -0.63 28.52 -10.72
C THR A 474 0.30 27.44 -11.27
N GLY A 475 0.00 26.16 -11.04
CA GLY A 475 0.72 25.03 -11.64
C GLY A 475 2.22 25.07 -11.40
N ILE A 476 3.00 24.70 -12.43
CA ILE A 476 4.48 24.70 -12.37
C ILE A 476 5.05 26.10 -12.09
N ASP A 477 4.41 27.17 -12.58
CA ASP A 477 4.87 28.54 -12.36
C ASP A 477 4.75 28.98 -10.90
N HIS A 478 3.74 28.48 -10.19
CA HIS A 478 3.61 28.66 -8.74
C HIS A 478 4.81 28.02 -8.01
N ILE A 479 5.10 26.76 -8.33
CA ILE A 479 6.14 25.96 -7.66
C ILE A 479 7.52 26.60 -7.89
N LYS A 480 7.78 27.00 -9.14
CA LYS A 480 9.00 27.73 -9.52
C LYS A 480 9.10 29.08 -8.80
N GLU A 481 7.98 29.79 -8.66
CA GLU A 481 7.93 31.07 -7.94
C GLU A 481 8.21 30.93 -6.45
N LEU A 482 7.75 29.84 -5.82
CA LEU A 482 8.00 29.52 -4.42
C LEU A 482 9.49 29.26 -4.15
N GLY A 483 10.19 28.69 -5.13
CA GLY A 483 11.65 28.56 -5.12
C GLY A 483 12.19 27.23 -4.58
N VAL A 484 11.33 26.20 -4.54
CA VAL A 484 11.69 24.81 -4.21
C VAL A 484 12.62 24.22 -5.28
N THR A 485 13.24 23.07 -5.00
CA THR A 485 14.19 22.44 -5.94
C THR A 485 13.72 21.10 -6.49
N HIS A 486 12.92 20.35 -5.72
CA HIS A 486 12.42 19.03 -6.11
C HIS A 486 10.89 18.98 -5.95
N ILE A 487 10.22 18.37 -6.93
CA ILE A 487 8.84 17.95 -6.82
C ILE A 487 8.84 16.47 -6.46
N HIS A 488 8.32 16.12 -5.28
CA HIS A 488 7.93 14.74 -4.97
C HIS A 488 6.52 14.55 -5.50
N ILE A 489 6.39 13.73 -6.54
CA ILE A 489 5.10 13.39 -7.11
C ILE A 489 4.62 12.07 -6.51
N LEU A 490 3.38 12.05 -6.03
CA LEU A 490 2.68 10.82 -5.65
C LEU A 490 2.69 9.79 -6.80
N PRO A 491 2.34 8.51 -6.55
CA PRO A 491 2.46 7.43 -7.52
C PRO A 491 2.05 7.79 -8.96
N ILE A 492 2.99 7.60 -9.89
CA ILE A 492 2.82 7.77 -11.34
C ILE A 492 3.10 6.48 -12.13
N PHE A 493 3.37 5.37 -11.44
CA PHE A 493 3.33 4.03 -12.02
C PHE A 493 1.87 3.55 -12.12
N ASP A 494 1.61 2.56 -12.97
CA ASP A 494 0.28 1.99 -13.23
C ASP A 494 -0.30 1.32 -11.98
N PHE A 495 -1.47 1.79 -11.53
CA PHE A 495 -2.17 1.30 -10.35
C PHE A 495 -3.60 0.85 -10.67
N ASP A 496 -4.16 -0.04 -9.84
CA ASP A 496 -5.41 -0.76 -10.16
C ASP A 496 -6.68 0.04 -9.87
N SER A 497 -6.62 0.93 -8.87
CA SER A 497 -7.80 1.48 -8.19
C SER A 497 -8.53 2.61 -8.93
N VAL A 498 -8.16 2.89 -10.18
CA VAL A 498 -8.85 3.84 -11.07
C VAL A 498 -9.10 3.19 -12.43
N ASP A 499 -10.37 3.19 -12.87
CA ASP A 499 -10.74 2.65 -14.18
C ASP A 499 -10.42 3.68 -15.29
N GLU A 500 -9.31 3.50 -15.99
CA GLU A 500 -8.82 4.38 -17.06
C GLU A 500 -9.79 4.49 -18.26
N ARG A 501 -10.76 3.57 -18.37
CA ARG A 501 -11.76 3.57 -19.44
C ARG A 501 -12.88 4.57 -19.20
N LYS A 502 -13.11 4.95 -17.94
CA LYS A 502 -14.17 5.86 -17.57
C LYS A 502 -13.74 7.30 -17.83
N GLU A 503 -14.71 8.15 -18.10
CA GLU A 503 -14.45 9.58 -18.16
C GLU A 503 -13.92 10.08 -16.82
N TYR A 504 -13.22 11.20 -16.88
CA TYR A 504 -12.52 11.79 -15.75
C TYR A 504 -13.53 12.38 -14.74
N GLU A 505 -14.09 11.52 -13.88
CA GLU A 505 -15.06 11.91 -12.85
C GLU A 505 -14.44 11.92 -11.45
N ASP A 506 -15.03 12.75 -10.59
CA ASP A 506 -14.61 12.98 -9.20
C ASP A 506 -14.58 11.68 -8.36
N VAL A 507 -15.52 10.77 -8.63
CA VAL A 507 -15.66 9.49 -7.91
C VAL A 507 -14.61 8.44 -8.27
N TYR A 508 -13.87 8.65 -9.37
CA TYR A 508 -12.82 7.74 -9.86
C TYR A 508 -11.44 8.39 -9.68
N ARG A 509 -11.07 8.63 -8.42
CA ARG A 509 -9.77 9.18 -7.99
C ARG A 509 -9.15 8.29 -6.92
N ASN A 510 -7.83 8.14 -6.99
CA ASN A 510 -7.01 7.57 -5.91
C ASN A 510 -5.67 8.34 -5.86
N TRP A 511 -4.93 8.23 -4.75
CA TRP A 511 -3.52 8.64 -4.67
C TRP A 511 -2.59 7.73 -5.47
N GLY A 512 -2.95 6.46 -5.67
CA GLY A 512 -2.22 5.51 -6.51
C GLY A 512 -1.29 4.54 -5.76
N TYR A 513 -1.43 4.40 -4.44
CA TYR A 513 -0.70 3.41 -3.63
C TYR A 513 -1.23 1.97 -3.81
N ASP A 514 -1.69 1.63 -5.01
CA ASP A 514 -2.33 0.35 -5.34
C ASP A 514 -1.61 -0.30 -6.56
N PRO A 515 -0.32 -0.70 -6.44
CA PRO A 515 0.51 -1.00 -7.61
C PRO A 515 0.00 -2.18 -8.42
N ARG A 516 -0.05 -2.00 -9.74
CA ARG A 516 -0.39 -3.04 -10.72
C ARG A 516 0.80 -3.40 -11.60
N ASN A 517 1.39 -2.42 -12.28
CA ASN A 517 2.57 -2.60 -13.15
C ASN A 517 3.65 -1.54 -12.86
N TYR A 518 4.72 -1.93 -12.16
CA TYR A 518 5.74 -1.01 -11.62
C TYR A 518 6.55 -0.23 -12.64
N ASN A 519 6.71 -0.75 -13.86
CA ASN A 519 7.58 -0.17 -14.90
C ASN A 519 6.77 0.57 -15.99
N VAL A 520 5.51 0.88 -15.72
CA VAL A 520 4.59 1.49 -16.69
C VAL A 520 3.99 2.75 -16.09
N PRO A 521 3.93 3.88 -16.82
CA PRO A 521 3.23 5.06 -16.34
C PRO A 521 1.73 4.79 -16.15
N GLU A 522 1.12 5.46 -15.17
CA GLU A 522 -0.33 5.44 -14.94
C GLU A 522 -1.08 6.01 -16.15
N GLY A 523 -2.14 5.33 -16.59
CA GLY A 523 -2.90 5.75 -17.77
C GLY A 523 -4.03 6.74 -17.47
N SER A 524 -4.58 6.79 -16.26
CA SER A 524 -5.60 7.79 -15.90
C SER A 524 -5.06 9.22 -15.98
N TYR A 525 -3.74 9.42 -15.85
CA TYR A 525 -3.06 10.70 -16.08
C TYR A 525 -2.70 10.96 -17.56
N SER A 526 -2.96 10.02 -18.45
CA SER A 526 -2.75 10.22 -19.89
C SER A 526 -3.97 10.84 -20.56
N SER A 527 -3.75 11.61 -21.63
CA SER A 527 -4.84 12.10 -22.50
C SER A 527 -5.53 10.97 -23.26
N ASN A 528 -4.83 9.85 -23.51
CA ASN A 528 -5.40 8.69 -24.19
C ASN A 528 -4.82 7.37 -23.65
N PRO A 529 -5.43 6.77 -22.62
CA PRO A 529 -4.95 5.53 -22.01
C PRO A 529 -5.08 4.30 -22.94
N TYR A 530 -5.93 4.36 -23.97
CA TYR A 530 -6.10 3.28 -24.95
C TYR A 530 -4.92 3.12 -25.90
N ASN A 531 -4.10 4.17 -26.06
CA ASN A 531 -2.84 4.10 -26.79
C ASN A 531 -1.67 3.97 -25.80
N PRO A 532 -1.01 2.80 -25.71
CA PRO A 532 0.06 2.54 -24.75
C PRO A 532 1.25 3.51 -24.83
N ILE A 533 1.45 4.14 -26.00
CA ILE A 533 2.59 5.04 -26.24
C ILE A 533 2.34 6.43 -25.65
N THR A 534 1.08 6.89 -25.58
CA THR A 534 0.72 8.26 -25.18
C THR A 534 1.24 8.58 -23.78
N ARG A 535 0.96 7.70 -22.80
CA ARG A 535 1.37 7.87 -21.40
C ARG A 535 2.89 7.98 -21.23
N ILE A 536 3.67 7.26 -22.05
CA ILE A 536 5.14 7.30 -22.05
C ILE A 536 5.63 8.66 -22.55
N ILE A 537 5.12 9.13 -23.69
CA ILE A 537 5.51 10.42 -24.28
C ILE A 537 5.15 11.57 -23.34
N GLU A 538 3.92 11.56 -22.80
CA GLU A 538 3.41 12.65 -21.97
C GLU A 538 4.16 12.74 -20.64
N LEU A 539 4.46 11.61 -19.98
CA LEU A 539 5.28 11.60 -18.78
C LEU A 539 6.69 12.14 -19.06
N ARG A 540 7.34 11.66 -20.13
CA ARG A 540 8.65 12.18 -20.56
C ARG A 540 8.61 13.68 -20.85
N TYR A 541 7.54 14.16 -21.48
CA TYR A 541 7.37 15.57 -21.78
C TYR A 541 7.20 16.41 -20.51
N MET A 542 6.44 15.90 -19.53
CA MET A 542 6.28 16.50 -18.21
C MET A 542 7.63 16.62 -17.51
N ILE A 543 8.39 15.52 -17.38
CA ILE A 543 9.71 15.51 -16.71
C ILE A 543 10.67 16.50 -17.36
N LYS A 544 10.79 16.46 -18.69
CA LYS A 544 11.61 17.42 -19.45
C LYS A 544 11.20 18.87 -19.19
N THR A 545 9.90 19.12 -19.02
CA THR A 545 9.38 20.47 -18.72
C THR A 545 9.72 20.91 -17.30
N LEU A 546 9.70 19.99 -16.32
CA LEU A 546 10.20 20.25 -14.97
C LEU A 546 11.68 20.62 -15.00
N HIS A 547 12.51 19.81 -15.69
CA HIS A 547 13.95 20.06 -15.82
C HIS A 547 14.26 21.41 -16.48
N LYS A 548 13.56 21.75 -17.57
CA LYS A 548 13.68 23.06 -18.23
C LYS A 548 13.32 24.23 -17.31
N ASN A 549 12.49 23.99 -16.29
CA ASN A 549 12.14 24.97 -15.27
C ASN A 549 13.02 24.92 -14.02
N ASN A 550 14.14 24.20 -14.07
CA ASN A 550 15.10 24.02 -12.98
C ASN A 550 14.45 23.36 -11.74
N LEU A 551 13.52 22.45 -11.98
CA LEU A 551 12.87 21.61 -10.98
C LEU A 551 13.25 20.15 -11.26
N ARG A 552 13.68 19.45 -10.21
CA ARG A 552 13.91 18.01 -10.24
C ARG A 552 12.65 17.24 -9.86
N ILE A 553 12.57 15.97 -10.23
CA ILE A 553 11.46 15.09 -9.90
C ILE A 553 11.90 13.91 -9.02
N ILE A 554 11.18 13.72 -7.93
CA ILE A 554 11.25 12.55 -7.06
C ILE A 554 9.97 11.75 -7.29
N MET A 555 10.11 10.46 -7.59
CA MET A 555 8.99 9.55 -7.76
C MET A 555 8.68 8.82 -6.46
N ASP A 556 7.42 8.86 -6.03
CA ASP A 556 6.93 7.96 -4.99
C ASP A 556 6.81 6.53 -5.53
N VAL A 557 7.44 5.56 -4.86
CA VAL A 557 7.49 4.15 -5.28
C VAL A 557 7.02 3.22 -4.18
N VAL A 558 6.26 2.20 -4.56
CA VAL A 558 5.50 1.34 -3.62
C VAL A 558 5.88 -0.14 -3.81
N TYR A 559 7.15 -0.47 -3.60
CA TYR A 559 7.62 -1.86 -3.73
C TYR A 559 7.31 -2.75 -2.52
N ASN A 560 6.61 -2.23 -1.51
CA ASN A 560 6.34 -2.98 -0.29
C ASN A 560 5.12 -3.92 -0.41
N HIS A 561 4.21 -3.67 -1.35
CA HIS A 561 3.04 -4.50 -1.63
C HIS A 561 2.55 -4.29 -3.08
N MET A 562 1.59 -5.10 -3.52
CA MET A 562 0.80 -4.90 -4.74
C MET A 562 -0.69 -4.77 -4.41
N TYR A 563 -1.51 -4.24 -5.32
CA TYR A 563 -2.97 -4.19 -5.14
C TYR A 563 -3.55 -5.59 -4.87
N ASP A 564 -3.11 -6.58 -5.64
CA ASP A 564 -3.37 -8.00 -5.39
C ASP A 564 -2.15 -8.86 -5.72
N THR A 565 -2.18 -10.14 -5.34
CA THR A 565 -1.07 -11.07 -5.59
C THR A 565 -1.20 -11.86 -6.90
N LYS A 566 -2.35 -11.76 -7.58
CA LYS A 566 -2.79 -12.70 -8.61
C LYS A 566 -1.83 -12.77 -9.78
N ASN A 567 -1.33 -11.65 -10.27
CA ASN A 567 -0.46 -11.65 -11.44
C ASN A 567 0.85 -12.41 -11.18
N LEU A 568 1.53 -12.11 -10.07
CA LEU A 568 2.79 -12.75 -9.71
C LEU A 568 2.60 -14.20 -9.21
N ASP A 569 1.53 -14.50 -8.48
CA ASP A 569 1.17 -15.87 -8.10
C ASP A 569 0.76 -16.74 -9.30
N ASN A 570 0.22 -16.14 -10.37
CA ASN A 570 -0.02 -16.84 -11.63
C ASN A 570 1.29 -17.23 -12.33
N ILE A 571 2.42 -16.58 -12.03
CA ILE A 571 3.74 -16.88 -12.59
C ILE A 571 4.48 -17.89 -11.71
N VAL A 572 4.65 -17.58 -10.42
CA VAL A 572 5.32 -18.45 -9.44
C VAL A 572 4.51 -18.46 -8.15
N PRO A 573 3.58 -19.41 -7.98
CA PRO A 573 2.69 -19.45 -6.82
C PRO A 573 3.44 -19.42 -5.49
N GLY A 574 3.05 -18.51 -4.59
CA GLY A 574 3.54 -18.46 -3.21
C GLY A 574 4.98 -17.99 -3.04
N TYR A 575 5.63 -17.50 -4.10
CA TYR A 575 7.04 -17.10 -4.04
C TYR A 575 7.24 -15.60 -3.82
N TYR A 576 6.59 -14.74 -4.62
CA TYR A 576 6.88 -13.30 -4.66
C TYR A 576 6.50 -12.53 -3.39
N PHE A 577 5.57 -13.06 -2.60
CA PHE A 577 5.04 -12.41 -1.41
C PHE A 577 5.49 -13.13 -0.14
N ARG A 578 5.60 -12.37 0.94
CA ARG A 578 5.91 -12.91 2.26
C ARG A 578 4.71 -13.69 2.79
N SER A 579 5.02 -14.82 3.40
CA SER A 579 4.03 -15.70 4.01
C SER A 579 4.59 -16.30 5.30
N ASP A 580 3.71 -16.67 6.22
CA ASP A 580 4.08 -17.40 7.42
C ASP A 580 4.45 -18.86 7.12
N TYR A 581 4.73 -19.63 8.16
CA TYR A 581 5.11 -21.04 8.06
C TYR A 581 3.99 -21.94 7.49
N LYS A 582 2.75 -21.47 7.40
CA LYS A 582 1.61 -22.15 6.76
C LYS A 582 1.26 -21.58 5.39
N GLY A 583 2.10 -20.71 4.83
CA GLY A 583 1.86 -20.10 3.52
C GLY A 583 0.77 -19.02 3.53
N LYS A 584 0.30 -18.57 4.70
CA LYS A 584 -0.62 -17.44 4.79
C LYS A 584 0.16 -16.14 4.57
N LEU A 585 -0.32 -15.27 3.69
CA LEU A 585 0.30 -13.97 3.43
C LEU A 585 0.39 -13.13 4.70
N THR A 586 1.55 -12.51 4.92
CA THR A 586 1.72 -11.52 5.99
C THR A 586 1.22 -10.15 5.50
N ASN A 587 0.86 -9.26 6.44
CA ASN A 587 0.20 -7.99 6.14
C ASN A 587 0.83 -6.80 6.87
N GLY A 588 2.15 -6.73 6.88
CA GLY A 588 2.94 -5.61 7.37
C GLY A 588 2.63 -4.29 6.66
N SER A 589 2.10 -4.33 5.43
CA SER A 589 1.69 -3.14 4.67
C SER A 589 0.34 -2.57 5.14
N GLY A 590 -0.51 -3.39 5.76
CA GLY A 590 -1.92 -3.07 5.98
C GLY A 590 -2.80 -3.21 4.74
N CYS A 591 -2.24 -3.58 3.58
CA CYS A 591 -2.91 -3.63 2.27
C CYS A 591 -3.22 -5.06 1.76
N GLY A 592 -2.97 -6.08 2.59
CA GLY A 592 -3.33 -7.48 2.37
C GLY A 592 -2.19 -8.40 1.95
N ASN A 593 -1.05 -7.85 1.54
CA ASN A 593 0.15 -8.60 1.15
C ASN A 593 1.45 -7.80 1.37
N GLU A 594 2.58 -8.49 1.37
CA GLU A 594 3.91 -7.90 1.43
C GLU A 594 4.79 -8.49 0.33
N LEU A 595 5.38 -7.67 -0.52
CA LEU A 595 6.35 -8.13 -1.51
C LEU A 595 7.65 -8.55 -0.81
N ALA A 596 8.14 -9.75 -1.11
CA ALA A 596 9.30 -10.34 -0.43
C ALA A 596 10.63 -9.83 -1.01
N SER A 597 10.92 -8.53 -0.81
CA SER A 597 12.12 -7.86 -1.35
C SER A 597 13.44 -8.60 -1.07
N GLU A 598 13.52 -9.33 0.04
CA GLU A 598 14.69 -10.11 0.41
C GLU A 598 15.00 -11.30 -0.53
N LYS A 599 14.00 -11.74 -1.31
CA LYS A 599 14.16 -12.85 -2.26
C LYS A 599 14.91 -12.39 -3.50
N PRO A 600 15.86 -13.21 -4.02
CA PRO A 600 16.74 -12.79 -5.11
C PRO A 600 16.01 -12.16 -6.31
N ILE A 601 14.96 -12.80 -6.84
CA ILE A 601 14.28 -12.29 -8.05
C ILE A 601 13.50 -11.00 -7.79
N VAL A 602 13.03 -10.81 -6.54
CA VAL A 602 12.27 -9.63 -6.13
C VAL A 602 13.24 -8.47 -5.94
N ARG A 603 14.36 -8.69 -5.23
CA ARG A 603 15.47 -7.71 -5.14
C ARG A 603 15.92 -7.28 -6.53
N LYS A 604 16.17 -8.24 -7.42
CA LYS A 604 16.56 -7.96 -8.81
C LYS A 604 15.51 -7.11 -9.52
N PHE A 605 14.24 -7.48 -9.40
CA PHE A 605 13.14 -6.73 -10.00
C PHE A 605 13.05 -5.28 -9.51
N ILE A 606 13.14 -5.05 -8.20
CA ILE A 606 13.11 -3.70 -7.63
C ILE A 606 14.31 -2.88 -8.15
N ASN A 607 15.52 -3.45 -8.12
CA ASN A 607 16.72 -2.79 -8.66
C ASN A 607 16.59 -2.46 -10.15
N ASP A 608 16.14 -3.42 -10.97
CA ASP A 608 15.96 -3.25 -12.41
C ASP A 608 14.89 -2.20 -12.72
N SER A 609 13.81 -2.14 -11.91
CA SER A 609 12.79 -1.09 -12.03
C SER A 609 13.33 0.29 -11.69
N ILE A 610 14.10 0.45 -10.60
CA ILE A 610 14.76 1.72 -10.28
C ILE A 610 15.70 2.15 -11.41
N ARG A 611 16.52 1.23 -11.93
CA ARG A 611 17.40 1.48 -13.08
C ARG A 611 16.61 1.96 -14.30
N PHE A 612 15.50 1.29 -14.60
CA PHE A 612 14.60 1.67 -15.68
C PHE A 612 14.07 3.09 -15.53
N TRP A 613 13.58 3.49 -14.36
CA TRP A 613 13.08 4.85 -14.13
C TRP A 613 14.18 5.92 -14.20
N VAL A 614 15.39 5.61 -13.70
CA VAL A 614 16.55 6.52 -13.80
C VAL A 614 17.00 6.70 -15.25
N GLU A 615 17.15 5.61 -16.01
CA GLU A 615 17.74 5.64 -17.36
C GLU A 615 16.73 6.01 -18.45
N LYS A 616 15.48 5.57 -18.33
CA LYS A 616 14.47 5.72 -19.40
C LYS A 616 13.57 6.93 -19.21
N TYR A 617 13.49 7.47 -17.99
CA TYR A 617 12.65 8.62 -17.63
C TYR A 617 13.41 9.76 -16.93
N ASN A 618 14.72 9.65 -16.70
CA ASN A 618 15.51 10.69 -16.04
C ASN A 618 14.96 11.10 -14.66
N ILE A 619 14.42 10.17 -13.85
CA ILE A 619 13.95 10.46 -12.48
C ILE A 619 15.12 10.86 -11.56
N ASP A 620 15.00 11.93 -10.77
CA ASP A 620 16.06 12.51 -9.91
C ASP A 620 16.04 12.04 -8.46
N GLY A 621 15.13 11.16 -8.09
CA GLY A 621 15.09 10.61 -6.74
C GLY A 621 13.87 9.72 -6.52
N PHE A 622 13.89 8.98 -5.42
CA PHE A 622 12.83 8.05 -5.07
C PHE A 622 12.46 8.18 -3.59
N ARG A 623 11.15 8.29 -3.34
CA ARG A 623 10.56 8.13 -2.00
C ARG A 623 9.99 6.72 -1.92
N PHE A 624 10.51 5.90 -1.02
CA PHE A 624 10.03 4.55 -0.76
C PHE A 624 8.89 4.59 0.26
N ASP A 625 7.70 4.21 -0.20
CA ASP A 625 6.54 3.93 0.63
C ASP A 625 6.80 2.74 1.55
N LEU A 626 6.43 2.89 2.84
CA LEU A 626 6.67 1.88 3.88
C LEU A 626 8.04 1.19 3.73
N MET A 627 9.11 1.99 3.62
CA MET A 627 10.49 1.55 3.45
C MET A 627 10.93 0.54 4.53
N GLY A 628 10.28 0.54 5.70
CA GLY A 628 10.42 -0.48 6.74
C GLY A 628 10.11 -1.91 6.29
N LEU A 629 9.42 -2.10 5.16
CA LEU A 629 9.12 -3.41 4.56
C LEU A 629 10.06 -3.78 3.40
N ILE A 630 10.98 -2.90 3.03
CA ILE A 630 12.00 -3.18 2.01
C ILE A 630 13.27 -3.63 2.72
N ASP A 631 13.88 -4.71 2.26
CA ASP A 631 15.11 -5.19 2.85
C ASP A 631 16.27 -4.22 2.67
N LYS A 632 17.10 -4.14 3.70
CA LYS A 632 18.20 -3.18 3.75
C LYS A 632 19.19 -3.36 2.59
N ASP A 633 19.44 -4.59 2.17
CA ASP A 633 20.45 -4.87 1.14
C ASP A 633 19.97 -4.40 -0.24
N THR A 634 18.68 -4.54 -0.54
CA THR A 634 18.06 -3.93 -1.74
C THR A 634 18.25 -2.41 -1.76
N ILE A 635 18.00 -1.71 -0.64
CA ILE A 635 18.21 -0.25 -0.57
C ILE A 635 19.68 0.11 -0.77
N ARG A 636 20.62 -0.65 -0.20
CA ARG A 636 22.06 -0.42 -0.40
C ARG A 636 22.48 -0.57 -1.84
N GLU A 637 21.99 -1.60 -2.53
CA GLU A 637 22.26 -1.80 -3.96
C GLU A 637 21.72 -0.64 -4.80
N ILE A 638 20.53 -0.13 -4.46
CA ILE A 638 19.92 1.03 -5.11
C ILE A 638 20.77 2.28 -4.90
N VAL A 639 21.17 2.57 -3.65
CA VAL A 639 22.02 3.72 -3.33
C VAL A 639 23.32 3.66 -4.12
N GLN A 640 24.04 2.53 -4.07
CA GLN A 640 25.29 2.32 -4.80
C GLN A 640 25.12 2.55 -6.31
N TYR A 641 24.04 2.02 -6.90
CA TYR A 641 23.74 2.25 -8.30
C TYR A 641 23.49 3.74 -8.58
N THR A 642 22.62 4.38 -7.81
CA THR A 642 22.26 5.78 -8.06
C THR A 642 23.44 6.74 -7.89
N GLU A 643 24.30 6.52 -6.90
CA GLU A 643 25.54 7.29 -6.72
C GLU A 643 26.49 7.14 -7.93
N SER A 644 26.57 5.93 -8.51
CA SER A 644 27.40 5.67 -9.70
C SER A 644 26.89 6.40 -10.96
N VAL A 645 25.58 6.67 -11.04
CA VAL A 645 24.95 7.41 -12.14
C VAL A 645 25.02 8.92 -11.91
N ASN A 646 24.61 9.36 -10.72
CA ASN A 646 24.63 10.74 -10.27
C ASN A 646 24.44 10.79 -8.74
N GLU A 647 25.48 11.22 -8.02
CA GLU A 647 25.50 11.39 -6.55
C GLU A 647 24.39 12.30 -5.98
N ASN A 648 23.69 13.06 -6.83
CA ASN A 648 22.59 13.94 -6.42
C ASN A 648 21.20 13.31 -6.60
N ILE A 649 21.11 12.03 -6.98
CA ILE A 649 19.83 11.29 -6.96
C ILE A 649 19.54 10.92 -5.51
N ILE A 650 18.47 11.50 -4.95
CA ILE A 650 18.12 11.29 -3.55
C ILE A 650 17.28 10.02 -3.36
N ILE A 651 17.65 9.20 -2.37
CA ILE A 651 16.86 8.07 -1.88
C ILE A 651 16.39 8.37 -0.47
N TYR A 652 15.09 8.29 -0.23
CA TYR A 652 14.54 8.36 1.12
C TYR A 652 13.24 7.58 1.25
N GLY A 653 12.72 7.42 2.46
CA GLY A 653 11.44 6.76 2.63
C GLY A 653 10.95 6.73 4.07
N GLU A 654 9.89 5.96 4.25
CA GLU A 654 9.18 5.80 5.52
C GLU A 654 9.74 4.66 6.35
N PRO A 655 10.44 4.92 7.47
CA PRO A 655 11.09 3.89 8.27
C PRO A 655 10.12 3.10 9.17
N TRP A 656 8.84 3.02 8.80
CA TRP A 656 7.76 2.37 9.52
C TRP A 656 7.02 1.37 8.61
N ILE A 657 6.07 0.66 9.22
CA ILE A 657 5.24 -0.38 8.61
C ILE A 657 3.77 -0.07 8.92
N GLY A 658 2.84 -0.57 8.09
CA GLY A 658 1.39 -0.34 8.25
C GLY A 658 0.68 -1.35 9.17
N GLY A 659 1.28 -2.51 9.42
CA GLY A 659 0.71 -3.60 10.22
C GLY A 659 1.78 -4.54 10.78
N ASN A 660 1.36 -5.67 11.35
CA ASN A 660 2.29 -6.67 11.88
C ASN A 660 2.93 -7.48 10.75
N THR A 661 4.25 -7.68 10.85
CA THR A 661 5.02 -8.52 9.92
C THR A 661 5.97 -9.45 10.68
N LEU A 662 6.29 -10.59 10.07
CA LEU A 662 7.35 -11.49 10.52
C LEU A 662 8.74 -11.05 9.99
N PHE A 663 8.76 -10.11 9.05
CA PHE A 663 9.96 -9.60 8.43
C PHE A 663 10.73 -8.67 9.38
N ASN A 664 12.01 -8.91 9.57
CA ASN A 664 12.84 -8.17 10.53
C ASN A 664 14.09 -7.51 9.94
N ASN A 665 14.38 -7.72 8.64
CA ASN A 665 15.55 -7.13 7.96
C ASN A 665 15.20 -5.85 7.17
N GLY A 666 14.16 -5.13 7.59
CA GLY A 666 13.69 -3.90 6.97
C GLY A 666 14.53 -2.67 7.31
N VAL A 667 14.21 -1.54 6.69
CA VAL A 667 14.85 -0.24 6.99
C VAL A 667 14.07 0.50 8.08
N TYR A 668 14.61 0.49 9.30
CA TYR A 668 14.04 1.19 10.45
C TYR A 668 14.80 2.46 10.80
N LYS A 669 14.21 3.31 11.66
CA LYS A 669 14.82 4.57 12.10
C LYS A 669 16.22 4.34 12.68
N GLY A 670 17.18 5.13 12.21
CA GLY A 670 18.58 5.06 12.59
C GLY A 670 19.42 4.13 11.72
N MET A 671 18.81 3.26 10.90
CA MET A 671 19.55 2.37 10.00
C MET A 671 20.14 3.09 8.79
N GLN A 672 19.69 4.31 8.49
CA GLN A 672 20.18 5.13 7.39
C GLN A 672 21.54 5.78 7.66
N LYS A 673 22.01 5.74 8.91
CA LYS A 673 23.26 6.37 9.36
C LYS A 673 24.46 5.93 8.50
N ASN A 674 25.00 6.86 7.73
CA ASN A 674 26.11 6.69 6.79
C ASN A 674 25.86 5.67 5.67
N GLU A 675 24.60 5.43 5.30
CA GLU A 675 24.24 4.43 4.27
C GLU A 675 23.76 5.07 2.96
N GLY A 676 23.87 6.40 2.82
CA GLY A 676 23.60 7.13 1.57
C GLY A 676 22.11 7.35 1.24
N PHE A 677 21.22 7.15 2.21
CA PHE A 677 19.79 7.45 2.09
C PHE A 677 19.25 8.19 3.32
N SER A 678 18.05 8.76 3.20
CA SER A 678 17.40 9.54 4.26
C SER A 678 16.09 8.90 4.72
N VAL A 679 15.57 9.31 5.88
CA VAL A 679 14.26 8.86 6.37
C VAL A 679 13.41 10.03 6.84
N PHE A 680 12.09 9.88 6.78
CA PHE A 680 11.17 10.85 7.39
C PHE A 680 11.38 10.95 8.91
N ASN A 681 11.52 12.18 9.40
CA ASN A 681 11.69 12.48 10.82
C ASN A 681 10.35 12.88 11.47
N ASP A 682 9.52 11.86 11.70
CA ASP A 682 8.25 11.97 12.40
C ASP A 682 8.39 12.44 13.86
N THR A 683 9.49 12.10 14.54
CA THR A 683 9.80 12.61 15.87
C THR A 683 9.81 14.14 15.87
N PHE A 684 10.56 14.76 14.94
CA PHE A 684 10.63 16.21 14.86
C PHE A 684 9.29 16.84 14.46
N ARG A 685 8.58 16.25 13.49
CA ARG A 685 7.21 16.63 13.12
C ARG A 685 6.30 16.71 14.35
N ASP A 686 6.26 15.63 15.14
CA ASP A 686 5.35 15.48 16.28
C ASP A 686 5.67 16.48 17.39
N PHE A 687 6.94 16.73 17.66
CA PHE A 687 7.31 17.75 18.64
C PHE A 687 6.96 19.17 18.18
N ILE A 688 6.95 19.47 16.87
CA ILE A 688 6.55 20.79 16.36
C ILE A 688 5.03 20.98 16.48
N ARG A 689 4.22 20.10 15.87
CA ARG A 689 2.77 20.33 15.68
C ARG A 689 1.85 19.45 16.54
N GLY A 690 2.39 18.43 17.20
CA GLY A 690 1.65 17.31 17.77
C GLY A 690 1.62 16.09 16.85
N ASN A 691 1.36 14.91 17.42
CA ASN A 691 1.26 13.65 16.68
C ASN A 691 -0.05 13.53 15.86
N ASN A 692 -0.17 12.42 15.13
CA ASN A 692 -1.26 12.18 14.17
C ASN A 692 -2.63 11.90 14.82
N ASP A 693 -2.67 11.40 16.06
CA ASP A 693 -3.87 11.47 16.91
C ASP A 693 -3.90 12.83 17.59
N PRO A 694 -4.66 13.83 17.08
CA PRO A 694 -4.32 15.23 17.27
C PRO A 694 -4.02 15.63 18.71
N SER A 695 -2.75 15.97 18.97
CA SER A 695 -2.27 16.42 20.28
C SER A 695 -1.52 17.74 20.18
N LEU A 696 -1.12 18.29 21.33
CA LEU A 696 -0.38 19.55 21.36
C LEU A 696 1.13 19.30 21.17
N GLY A 697 1.76 20.03 20.25
CA GLY A 697 3.22 20.20 20.11
C GLY A 697 3.68 21.63 20.44
N PHE A 698 4.92 21.95 20.08
CA PHE A 698 5.60 23.21 20.36
C PHE A 698 4.81 24.44 19.88
N VAL A 699 4.33 24.45 18.63
CA VAL A 699 3.59 25.59 18.07
C VAL A 699 2.11 25.58 18.46
N THR A 700 1.60 24.48 19.01
CA THR A 700 0.18 24.34 19.40
C THR A 700 0.00 24.26 20.90
N GLY A 701 0.90 24.82 21.71
CA GLY A 701 0.66 25.04 23.15
C GLY A 701 1.59 24.31 24.12
N LYS A 702 2.55 23.49 23.64
CA LYS A 702 3.62 22.92 24.47
C LYS A 702 4.94 23.69 24.39
N ALA A 703 4.91 24.96 24.01
CA ALA A 703 6.11 25.80 23.94
C ALA A 703 6.86 25.90 25.28
N HIS A 704 6.14 25.84 26.40
CA HIS A 704 6.68 25.97 27.76
C HIS A 704 7.00 24.64 28.43
N ASP A 705 6.92 23.51 27.70
CA ASP A 705 7.17 22.18 28.25
C ASP A 705 8.66 21.82 28.16
N PRO A 706 9.39 21.79 29.30
CA PRO A 706 10.82 21.47 29.29
C PRO A 706 11.12 20.07 28.76
N LYS A 707 10.15 19.15 28.80
CA LYS A 707 10.34 17.76 28.33
C LYS A 707 10.44 17.67 26.81
N ASN A 708 9.88 18.64 26.08
CA ASN A 708 9.84 18.65 24.62
C ASN A 708 10.93 19.56 24.03
N ALA A 709 11.49 20.45 24.84
CA ALA A 709 12.42 21.49 24.41
C ALA A 709 13.66 20.94 23.72
N TRP A 710 14.29 19.91 24.30
CA TRP A 710 15.47 19.28 23.70
C TRP A 710 15.17 18.68 22.33
N SER A 711 14.02 18.03 22.15
CA SER A 711 13.65 17.41 20.88
C SER A 711 13.48 18.42 19.74
N ILE A 712 13.03 19.64 20.03
CA ILE A 712 12.99 20.74 19.05
C ILE A 712 14.40 21.18 18.67
N ILE A 713 15.27 21.45 19.66
CA ILE A 713 16.67 21.82 19.40
C ILE A 713 17.37 20.74 18.57
N GLU A 714 17.18 19.49 18.96
CA GLU A 714 17.80 18.34 18.32
C GLU A 714 17.32 18.15 16.88
N GLY A 715 16.01 18.25 16.63
CA GLY A 715 15.48 18.25 15.27
C GLY A 715 16.04 19.38 14.41
N MET A 716 16.17 20.59 14.97
CA MET A 716 16.76 21.73 14.27
C MET A 716 18.25 21.59 13.97
N LYS A 717 18.98 20.82 14.78
CA LYS A 717 20.37 20.40 14.53
C LYS A 717 20.49 19.29 13.49
N GLY A 718 19.38 18.75 12.98
CA GLY A 718 19.33 17.67 11.99
C GLY A 718 19.28 16.28 12.62
N SER A 719 18.95 16.19 13.91
CA SER A 719 18.84 14.98 14.71
C SER A 719 20.12 14.13 14.80
N ILE A 720 21.28 14.78 14.81
CA ILE A 720 22.61 14.13 14.77
C ILE A 720 23.02 13.38 16.04
N TYR A 721 22.33 13.60 17.16
CA TYR A 721 22.56 12.88 18.41
C TYR A 721 21.57 11.74 18.62
N THR A 722 20.50 11.69 17.82
CA THR A 722 19.39 10.75 17.99
C THR A 722 19.22 9.88 16.75
N LEU A 723 18.77 10.48 15.64
CA LEU A 723 18.33 9.78 14.44
C LEU A 723 19.42 9.62 13.37
N THR A 724 20.30 10.60 13.19
CA THR A 724 21.22 10.68 12.05
C THR A 724 22.69 10.70 12.48
N SER A 725 23.59 10.44 11.53
CA SER A 725 25.03 10.77 11.61
C SER A 725 25.34 12.05 10.83
N LYS A 726 24.57 12.30 9.76
CA LYS A 726 24.64 13.50 8.93
C LYS A 726 23.25 14.10 8.83
N SER A 727 23.12 15.42 8.95
CA SER A 727 21.80 16.06 8.90
C SER A 727 21.02 15.77 7.61
N THR A 728 21.69 15.52 6.49
CA THR A 728 21.11 15.12 5.19
C THR A 728 20.31 13.82 5.23
N GLU A 729 20.54 12.97 6.22
CA GLU A 729 19.79 11.72 6.45
C GLU A 729 18.40 11.94 7.07
N SER A 730 18.05 13.20 7.41
CA SER A 730 16.75 13.58 7.99
C SER A 730 15.91 14.35 6.99
N ILE A 731 14.76 13.81 6.62
CA ILE A 731 13.69 14.55 5.93
C ILE A 731 12.80 15.21 6.98
N ASN A 732 12.92 16.52 7.11
CA ASN A 732 12.21 17.32 8.10
C ASN A 732 10.92 17.87 7.49
N TYR A 733 9.79 17.61 8.15
CA TYR A 733 8.48 17.97 7.65
C TYR A 733 7.52 18.25 8.80
N VAL A 734 6.43 18.92 8.47
CA VAL A 734 5.30 19.15 9.38
C VAL A 734 4.01 18.60 8.82
N ASP A 735 3.88 18.36 7.52
CA ASP A 735 2.75 17.64 6.96
C ASP A 735 3.14 16.99 5.63
N SER A 736 2.29 16.07 5.18
CA SER A 736 2.41 15.30 3.95
C SER A 736 0.99 15.02 3.41
N HIS A 737 0.90 14.24 2.33
CA HIS A 737 -0.38 13.82 1.77
C HIS A 737 -1.23 13.02 2.77
N ASP A 738 -0.57 12.16 3.57
CA ASP A 738 -1.13 11.39 4.69
C ASP A 738 -1.49 12.25 5.90
N ASN A 739 -2.46 11.77 6.68
CA ASN A 739 -2.95 12.42 7.89
C ASN A 739 -3.59 13.79 7.60
N TYR A 740 -3.79 14.60 8.65
CA TYR A 740 -4.27 15.96 8.49
C TYR A 740 -3.23 16.86 7.82
N THR A 741 -3.71 17.76 6.95
CA THR A 741 -2.92 18.93 6.52
C THR A 741 -2.42 19.72 7.72
N LEU A 742 -1.33 20.48 7.59
CA LEU A 742 -0.80 21.29 8.71
C LEU A 742 -1.88 22.21 9.31
N TRP A 743 -2.70 22.84 8.46
CA TRP A 743 -3.80 23.68 8.93
C TRP A 743 -4.82 22.89 9.75
N ASP A 744 -5.31 21.78 9.21
CA ASP A 744 -6.34 20.98 9.85
C ASP A 744 -5.83 20.36 11.16
N GLN A 745 -4.55 19.93 11.18
CA GLN A 745 -3.88 19.45 12.37
C GLN A 745 -3.86 20.52 13.47
N ILE A 746 -3.46 21.77 13.14
CA ILE A 746 -3.42 22.87 14.12
C ILE A 746 -4.83 23.13 14.67
N GLU A 747 -5.84 23.21 13.81
CA GLU A 747 -7.23 23.42 14.26
C GLU A 747 -7.72 22.29 15.17
N LYS A 748 -7.49 21.03 14.78
CA LYS A 748 -7.91 19.84 15.53
C LYS A 748 -7.20 19.73 16.87
N SER A 749 -5.87 19.87 16.90
CA SER A 749 -5.08 19.83 18.12
C SER A 749 -5.53 20.87 19.14
N LEU A 750 -5.91 22.07 18.69
CA LEU A 750 -6.36 23.16 19.58
C LEU A 750 -7.85 23.07 19.94
N ASN A 751 -8.68 22.44 19.10
CA ASN A 751 -10.13 22.40 19.27
C ASN A 751 -10.70 21.01 18.95
N LEU A 752 -10.35 20.02 19.79
CA LEU A 752 -10.72 18.61 19.61
C LEU A 752 -12.20 18.38 19.27
N ASN A 753 -13.10 19.20 19.83
CA ASN A 753 -14.56 19.06 19.67
C ASN A 753 -15.21 20.08 18.73
N ASN A 754 -14.47 21.03 18.13
CA ASN A 754 -15.07 22.12 17.34
C ASN A 754 -14.19 22.53 16.16
N PHE A 755 -14.15 21.68 15.14
CA PHE A 755 -13.43 21.94 13.88
C PHE A 755 -14.17 23.00 13.05
N GLN A 756 -13.49 24.09 12.70
CA GLN A 756 -14.12 25.25 12.05
C GLN A 756 -13.86 25.35 10.54
N CYS A 757 -13.23 24.35 9.92
CA CYS A 757 -13.02 24.29 8.46
C CYS A 757 -12.32 25.53 7.88
N ARG A 758 -11.21 26.00 8.47
CA ARG A 758 -10.44 27.17 7.98
C ARG A 758 -11.25 28.47 7.94
N ASN A 759 -11.87 28.79 9.07
CA ASN A 759 -12.67 30.00 9.27
C ASN A 759 -11.80 31.21 9.63
N ILE A 760 -11.11 31.79 8.63
CA ILE A 760 -10.32 33.02 8.79
C ILE A 760 -11.18 34.23 8.41
N LYS A 761 -11.50 35.09 9.38
CA LYS A 761 -12.40 36.25 9.25
C LYS A 761 -11.68 37.60 9.34
N GLU A 762 -10.44 37.58 9.82
CA GLU A 762 -9.60 38.74 10.04
C GLU A 762 -9.28 39.43 8.70
N ILE A 763 -9.22 40.76 8.72
CA ILE A 763 -8.87 41.57 7.53
C ILE A 763 -7.38 41.38 7.20
N ASP A 764 -6.53 41.46 8.22
CA ASP A 764 -5.12 41.09 8.11
C ASP A 764 -4.99 39.59 8.46
N VAL A 765 -4.54 38.79 7.49
CA VAL A 765 -4.39 37.34 7.66
C VAL A 765 -3.44 37.00 8.81
N PHE A 766 -2.46 37.86 9.11
CA PHE A 766 -1.53 37.66 10.20
C PHE A 766 -2.13 37.97 11.56
N ASP A 767 -3.33 38.54 11.69
CA ASP A 767 -3.99 38.66 13.00
C ASP A 767 -4.58 37.32 13.47
N ASN A 768 -4.75 36.37 12.56
CA ASN A 768 -5.19 35.02 12.89
C ASN A 768 -4.05 34.19 13.51
N LEU A 769 -4.26 33.71 14.73
CA LEU A 769 -3.27 32.95 15.49
C LEU A 769 -2.89 31.61 14.86
N ASN A 770 -3.79 30.95 14.13
CA ASN A 770 -3.50 29.67 13.47
C ASN A 770 -2.65 29.87 12.21
N VAL A 771 -2.84 30.99 11.50
CA VAL A 771 -1.97 31.38 10.39
C VAL A 771 -0.54 31.56 10.89
N ARG A 772 -0.35 32.29 11.99
CA ARG A 772 0.97 32.48 12.61
C ARG A 772 1.63 31.14 13.01
N ARG A 773 0.87 30.20 13.59
CA ARG A 773 1.37 28.86 13.93
C ARG A 773 1.79 28.04 12.72
N ASN A 774 1.00 28.09 11.65
CA ASN A 774 1.31 27.40 10.41
C ASN A 774 2.64 27.91 9.83
N ILE A 775 2.80 29.23 9.74
CA ILE A 775 4.05 29.88 9.32
C ILE A 775 5.20 29.50 10.25
N LEU A 776 4.99 29.52 11.56
CA LEU A 776 6.02 29.17 12.55
C LEU A 776 6.49 27.72 12.40
N ALA A 777 5.57 26.77 12.20
CA ALA A 777 5.89 25.37 11.98
C ALA A 777 6.74 25.18 10.71
N LEU A 778 6.34 25.78 9.60
CA LEU A 778 7.10 25.76 8.34
C LEU A 778 8.46 26.43 8.49
N ALA A 779 8.55 27.54 9.24
CA ALA A 779 9.81 28.24 9.46
C ALA A 779 10.81 27.42 10.28
N ILE A 780 10.34 26.69 11.30
CA ILE A 780 11.18 25.77 12.07
C ILE A 780 11.79 24.74 11.11
N VAL A 781 11.00 24.09 10.26
CA VAL A 781 11.48 23.14 9.25
C VAL A 781 12.45 23.80 8.26
N LEU A 782 12.10 24.95 7.70
CA LEU A 782 12.90 25.67 6.70
C LEU A 782 14.23 26.20 7.23
N PHE A 783 14.36 26.45 8.53
CA PHE A 783 15.63 26.89 9.14
C PHE A 783 16.39 25.77 9.86
N SER A 784 15.85 24.55 9.88
CA SER A 784 16.53 23.39 10.43
C SER A 784 17.62 22.85 9.51
N LYS A 785 18.64 22.25 10.09
CA LYS A 785 19.60 21.40 9.38
C LYS A 785 18.91 20.15 8.85
N GLY A 786 19.37 19.64 7.72
CA GLY A 786 18.75 18.51 7.02
C GLY A 786 17.89 18.94 5.84
N ILE A 787 17.08 18.04 5.29
CA ILE A 787 16.35 18.26 4.04
C ILE A 787 14.91 18.67 4.37
N PRO A 788 14.48 19.92 4.06
CA PRO A 788 13.12 20.35 4.30
C PRO A 788 12.17 19.76 3.25
N PHE A 789 10.99 19.41 3.74
CA PHE A 789 9.89 18.89 2.96
C PHE A 789 8.63 19.70 3.26
N ILE A 790 7.93 20.10 2.20
CA ILE A 790 6.68 20.87 2.27
C ILE A 790 5.61 20.11 1.49
N HIS A 791 4.48 19.83 2.14
CA HIS A 791 3.30 19.36 1.45
C HIS A 791 2.67 20.48 0.63
N GLY A 792 2.33 20.19 -0.62
CA GLY A 792 1.83 21.19 -1.54
C GLY A 792 0.55 21.84 -1.04
N GLY A 793 0.57 23.19 -0.99
CA GLY A 793 -0.52 24.00 -0.52
C GLY A 793 -0.39 24.46 0.94
N SER A 794 0.55 23.95 1.71
CA SER A 794 0.80 24.43 3.09
C SER A 794 1.17 25.93 3.10
N GLU A 795 1.87 26.40 2.07
CA GLU A 795 2.23 27.80 1.82
C GLU A 795 1.02 28.72 1.50
N ILE A 796 -0.15 28.14 1.24
CA ILE A 796 -1.43 28.84 1.06
C ILE A 796 -2.52 28.28 1.99
N LEU A 797 -2.10 27.72 3.13
CA LEU A 797 -2.98 27.23 4.19
C LEU A 797 -3.98 26.16 3.71
N ARG A 798 -3.51 25.18 2.94
CA ARG A 798 -4.36 24.07 2.43
C ARG A 798 -5.13 23.40 3.57
N THR A 799 -6.39 23.10 3.28
CA THR A 799 -7.29 22.31 4.14
C THR A 799 -7.91 21.20 3.29
N LYS A 800 -8.04 20.01 3.88
CA LYS A 800 -8.83 18.89 3.39
C LYS A 800 -10.13 18.74 4.19
N GLN A 801 -10.58 19.83 4.82
CA GLN A 801 -11.83 19.88 5.61
C GLN A 801 -11.85 18.88 6.77
N GLY A 802 -10.67 18.59 7.34
CA GLY A 802 -10.56 17.64 8.44
C GLY A 802 -10.69 16.19 7.98
N ASP A 803 -10.50 15.89 6.71
CA ASP A 803 -10.23 14.55 6.24
C ASP A 803 -8.75 14.22 6.45
N SER A 804 -8.47 13.25 7.33
CA SER A 804 -7.12 12.78 7.65
C SER A 804 -6.64 11.63 6.78
N ASN A 805 -7.48 11.05 5.92
CA ASN A 805 -7.06 9.97 5.03
C ASN A 805 -7.82 10.08 3.70
N SER A 806 -7.42 11.06 2.90
CA SER A 806 -8.17 11.51 1.73
C SER A 806 -7.81 10.78 0.44
N TYR A 807 -7.26 9.56 0.53
CA TYR A 807 -6.71 8.79 -0.59
C TYR A 807 -7.67 8.64 -1.76
N LYS A 808 -8.93 8.35 -1.46
CA LYS A 808 -10.03 8.23 -2.43
C LYS A 808 -11.11 9.30 -2.28
N SER A 809 -10.87 10.31 -1.43
CA SER A 809 -11.82 11.40 -1.27
C SER A 809 -11.84 12.26 -2.54
N SER A 810 -12.95 12.97 -2.73
CA SER A 810 -13.18 13.80 -3.92
C SER A 810 -12.06 14.81 -4.21
N ASP A 811 -12.00 15.25 -5.47
CA ASP A 811 -11.29 16.41 -5.95
C ASP A 811 -11.60 17.64 -5.09
N TYR A 812 -12.85 17.86 -4.67
CA TYR A 812 -13.18 19.02 -3.82
C TYR A 812 -12.43 19.04 -2.47
N ILE A 813 -12.17 17.86 -1.90
CA ILE A 813 -11.39 17.70 -0.67
C ILE A 813 -9.90 17.89 -0.96
N ASN A 814 -9.41 17.36 -2.08
CA ASN A 814 -7.98 17.24 -2.33
C ASN A 814 -7.36 18.34 -3.19
N GLU A 815 -8.13 18.98 -4.07
CA GLU A 815 -7.62 19.95 -5.03
C GLU A 815 -6.89 21.13 -4.35
N LEU A 816 -5.86 21.63 -5.02
CA LEU A 816 -5.28 22.93 -4.69
C LEU A 816 -6.21 24.03 -5.19
N LYS A 817 -6.82 24.71 -4.23
CA LYS A 817 -7.77 25.80 -4.48
C LYS A 817 -7.01 27.06 -4.85
N TRP A 818 -6.77 27.27 -6.14
CA TRP A 818 -6.05 28.46 -6.64
C TRP A 818 -6.62 29.83 -6.20
N PRO A 819 -7.93 29.99 -5.94
CA PRO A 819 -8.43 31.20 -5.29
C PRO A 819 -7.83 31.49 -3.91
N ASP A 820 -7.37 30.47 -3.19
CA ASP A 820 -6.69 30.63 -1.90
C ASP A 820 -5.32 31.30 -2.07
N LYS A 821 -4.63 31.13 -3.20
CA LYS A 821 -3.40 31.87 -3.46
C LYS A 821 -3.63 33.38 -3.53
N VAL A 822 -4.78 33.81 -4.06
CA VAL A 822 -5.15 35.25 -4.03
C VAL A 822 -5.52 35.67 -2.61
N ARG A 823 -6.25 34.82 -1.88
CA ARG A 823 -6.70 35.11 -0.51
C ARG A 823 -5.56 35.19 0.50
N PHE A 824 -4.49 34.42 0.29
CA PHE A 824 -3.38 34.25 1.22
C PHE A 824 -2.04 34.58 0.56
N ILE A 825 -2.02 35.54 -0.37
CA ILE A 825 -0.81 35.91 -1.11
C ILE A 825 0.29 36.39 -0.17
N GLU A 826 -0.08 37.06 0.92
CA GLU A 826 0.86 37.52 1.94
C GLU A 826 1.52 36.36 2.67
N VAL A 827 0.79 35.27 2.93
CA VAL A 827 1.35 34.04 3.53
C VAL A 827 2.29 33.36 2.53
N PHE A 828 1.88 33.24 1.28
CA PHE A 828 2.72 32.68 0.21
C PHE A 828 4.04 33.45 0.06
N ASP A 829 3.97 34.78 -0.01
CA ASP A 829 5.15 35.64 -0.12
C ASP A 829 6.04 35.55 1.12
N TYR A 830 5.44 35.37 2.31
CA TYR A 830 6.18 35.14 3.55
C TYR A 830 6.97 33.83 3.49
N ILE A 831 6.33 32.70 3.15
CA ILE A 831 7.00 31.39 3.05
C ILE A 831 8.08 31.41 1.96
N LYS A 832 7.80 32.02 0.81
CA LYS A 832 8.80 32.28 -0.23
C LYS A 832 10.00 33.08 0.31
N GLY A 833 9.75 34.09 1.15
CA GLY A 833 10.78 34.85 1.85
C GLY A 833 11.67 33.97 2.73
N LEU A 834 11.08 33.06 3.50
CA LEU A 834 11.81 32.09 4.34
C LEU A 834 12.68 31.15 3.48
N ILE A 835 12.14 30.65 2.37
CA ILE A 835 12.88 29.82 1.40
C ILE A 835 14.06 30.59 0.81
N LEU A 836 13.87 31.86 0.45
CA LEU A 836 14.94 32.73 -0.06
C LEU A 836 16.05 32.92 0.98
N ILE A 837 15.71 33.12 2.26
CA ILE A 837 16.70 33.21 3.35
C ILE A 837 17.48 31.90 3.46
N ARG A 838 16.80 30.76 3.52
CA ARG A 838 17.45 29.44 3.58
C ARG A 838 18.42 29.25 2.42
N LYS A 839 18.01 29.59 1.20
CA LYS A 839 18.85 29.47 -0.01
C LYS A 839 20.01 30.48 -0.04
N GLY A 840 19.83 31.65 0.56
CA GLY A 840 20.84 32.71 0.59
C GLY A 840 21.93 32.51 1.63
N ILE A 841 21.66 31.74 2.69
CA ILE A 841 22.58 31.54 3.82
C ILE A 841 23.03 30.08 3.86
N VAL A 842 24.29 29.84 3.54
CA VAL A 842 24.85 28.48 3.44
C VAL A 842 24.89 27.81 4.81
N GLU A 843 25.22 28.56 5.85
CA GLU A 843 25.41 28.08 7.21
C GLU A 843 24.10 27.57 7.85
N ILE A 844 22.93 27.96 7.33
CA ILE A 844 21.64 27.34 7.74
C ILE A 844 21.52 25.92 7.21
N ARG A 845 22.08 25.65 6.02
CA ARG A 845 21.91 24.38 5.30
C ARG A 845 23.08 23.41 5.46
N GLU A 846 24.29 23.94 5.67
CA GLU A 846 25.53 23.18 5.72
C GLU A 846 25.40 21.89 6.53
N GLU A 847 25.91 20.79 5.96
CA GLU A 847 25.82 19.46 6.56
C GLU A 847 26.38 19.50 7.97
N ASN A 848 25.58 18.96 8.89
CA ASN A 848 25.94 18.90 10.28
C ASN A 848 26.25 17.44 10.62
N THR A 849 27.48 17.17 11.04
CA THR A 849 27.92 15.83 11.50
C THR A 849 28.29 15.82 12.98
N LYS A 850 28.46 17.01 13.58
CA LYS A 850 28.83 17.26 14.97
C LYS A 850 28.58 18.72 15.30
N GLU A 851 28.53 19.07 16.57
CA GLU A 851 28.33 20.48 16.97
C GLU A 851 29.27 21.46 16.27
N LEU A 852 28.65 22.43 15.58
CA LEU A 852 29.34 23.49 14.86
C LEU A 852 29.54 24.68 15.79
N ASN A 853 30.81 25.06 16.02
CA ASN A 853 31.17 26.16 16.95
C ASN A 853 30.57 27.52 16.57
N ASN A 854 30.10 27.71 15.34
CA ASN A 854 29.50 28.95 14.84
C ASN A 854 27.96 28.96 14.95
N VAL A 855 27.33 27.87 15.38
CA VAL A 855 25.87 27.70 15.49
C VAL A 855 25.48 27.54 16.96
N ASP A 856 24.55 28.38 17.45
CA ASP A 856 23.93 28.23 18.77
C ASP A 856 22.41 28.18 18.61
N ILE A 857 21.82 27.02 18.92
CA ILE A 857 20.37 26.82 18.95
C ILE A 857 20.00 26.53 20.40
N SER A 858 19.34 27.49 21.04
CA SER A 858 19.01 27.44 22.46
C SER A 858 17.74 28.22 22.76
N PHE A 859 17.07 27.91 23.87
CA PHE A 859 16.00 28.76 24.38
C PHE A 859 16.57 30.07 24.91
N LEU A 860 15.78 31.15 24.83
CA LEU A 860 16.21 32.44 25.37
C LEU A 860 16.60 32.31 26.85
N ASN A 861 17.70 32.96 27.23
CA ASN A 861 18.27 32.90 28.57
C ASN A 861 18.66 31.47 29.06
N GLY A 862 18.71 30.48 28.17
CA GLY A 862 18.97 29.09 28.55
C GLY A 862 17.84 28.47 29.40
N ASP A 863 16.62 29.02 29.34
CA ASP A 863 15.47 28.52 30.08
C ASP A 863 14.44 27.96 29.10
N GLU A 864 14.33 26.63 29.03
CA GLU A 864 13.40 25.95 28.15
C GLU A 864 11.92 26.25 28.42
N ARG A 865 11.57 26.83 29.56
CA ARG A 865 10.19 27.18 29.92
C ARG A 865 9.75 28.48 29.29
N VAL A 866 10.65 29.27 28.67
CA VAL A 866 10.28 30.57 28.08
C VAL A 866 9.48 30.42 26.79
N GLY A 867 9.58 29.29 26.09
CA GLY A 867 8.87 29.04 24.82
C GLY A 867 9.32 29.91 23.65
N VAL A 868 10.48 30.55 23.77
CA VAL A 868 11.10 31.36 22.71
C VAL A 868 12.48 30.79 22.40
N LEU A 869 12.68 30.38 21.15
CA LEU A 869 13.92 29.77 20.68
C LEU A 869 14.79 30.81 19.95
N LYS A 870 16.09 30.76 20.19
CA LYS A 870 17.13 31.54 19.51
C LYS A 870 17.97 30.60 18.66
N TYR A 871 18.07 30.89 17.37
CA TYR A 871 19.09 30.36 16.48
C TYR A 871 20.05 31.49 16.15
N GLN A 872 21.30 31.35 16.55
CA GLN A 872 22.37 32.30 16.32
C GLN A 872 23.45 31.68 15.42
N LEU A 873 23.84 32.41 14.40
CA LEU A 873 24.98 32.11 13.55
C LEU A 873 26.06 33.18 13.74
N SER A 874 27.32 32.75 13.72
CA SER A 874 28.48 33.64 13.91
C SER A 874 29.37 33.67 12.67
N ASN A 875 29.86 34.86 12.30
CA ASN A 875 30.82 35.07 11.22
C ASN A 875 30.38 34.48 9.87
N ILE A 876 29.17 34.83 9.42
CA ILE A 876 28.60 34.34 8.17
C ILE A 876 28.71 35.37 7.05
N LYS A 877 28.34 34.97 5.83
CA LYS A 877 28.26 35.88 4.68
C LYS A 877 26.83 36.01 4.16
N ILE A 878 26.35 37.25 4.06
CA ILE A 878 25.08 37.59 3.41
C ILE A 878 25.38 38.57 2.27
N ASN A 879 24.99 38.23 1.05
CA ASN A 879 25.24 39.06 -0.15
C ASN A 879 26.71 39.55 -0.27
N LYS A 880 27.67 38.66 0.03
CA LYS A 880 29.12 38.93 0.08
C LYS A 880 29.59 39.90 1.17
N LYS A 881 28.70 40.39 2.04
CA LYS A 881 29.07 41.15 3.24
C LYS A 881 29.31 40.19 4.41
N HIS A 882 30.33 40.50 5.20
CA HIS A 882 30.57 39.81 6.46
C HIS A 882 29.50 40.23 7.47
N VAL A 883 28.92 39.25 8.15
CA VAL A 883 27.92 39.44 9.19
C VAL A 883 28.47 38.79 10.45
N ASN A 884 28.66 39.59 11.51
CA ASN A 884 29.26 39.10 12.73
C ASN A 884 28.29 38.18 13.48
N ARG A 885 27.03 38.61 13.62
CA ARG A 885 25.98 37.81 14.24
C ARG A 885 24.70 37.88 13.42
N PHE A 886 24.10 36.70 13.21
CA PHE A 886 22.80 36.55 12.58
C PHE A 886 21.87 35.79 13.51
N TYR A 887 20.67 36.31 13.72
CA TYR A 887 19.69 35.77 14.66
C TYR A 887 18.40 35.40 13.93
N ILE A 888 17.85 34.25 14.30
CA ILE A 888 16.47 33.86 14.05
C ILE A 888 15.84 33.60 15.42
N ILE A 889 14.81 34.36 15.76
CA ILE A 889 14.07 34.21 17.02
C ILE A 889 12.69 33.67 16.70
N PHE A 890 12.33 32.54 17.30
CA PHE A 890 11.05 31.87 17.15
C PHE A 890 10.24 32.05 18.44
N ASN A 891 9.19 32.88 18.40
CA ASN A 891 8.29 33.02 19.54
C ASN A 891 7.12 32.04 19.39
N ALA A 892 7.15 30.91 20.09
CA ALA A 892 6.05 29.93 20.10
C ALA A 892 5.05 30.18 21.25
N THR A 893 5.18 31.28 21.99
CA THR A 893 4.29 31.60 23.11
C THR A 893 3.01 32.27 22.62
N SER A 894 1.98 32.27 23.49
CA SER A 894 0.78 33.09 23.31
C SER A 894 0.95 34.56 23.71
N ILE A 895 2.17 34.99 24.03
CA ILE A 895 2.45 36.35 24.49
C ILE A 895 2.69 37.23 23.26
N ASP A 896 1.80 38.18 23.06
CA ASP A 896 2.01 39.28 22.13
C ASP A 896 2.96 40.32 22.74
N ASP A 897 3.75 40.95 21.88
CA ASP A 897 4.74 41.95 22.24
C ASP A 897 5.79 41.43 23.25
N TYR A 898 6.30 40.22 23.00
CA TYR A 898 7.40 39.63 23.76
C TYR A 898 8.70 40.43 23.52
N ASP A 899 9.27 41.00 24.58
CA ASP A 899 10.50 41.80 24.51
C ASP A 899 11.75 40.94 24.65
N ILE A 900 12.60 40.97 23.62
CA ILE A 900 13.85 40.21 23.56
C ILE A 900 15.10 41.05 23.78
N ASN A 901 14.99 42.39 23.85
CA ASN A 901 16.15 43.29 23.79
C ASN A 901 17.21 43.00 24.85
N LYS A 902 16.78 42.61 26.06
CA LYS A 902 17.68 42.27 27.17
C LYS A 902 18.45 40.96 26.99
N PHE A 903 18.07 40.13 26.02
CA PHE A 903 18.66 38.81 25.77
C PHE A 903 19.55 38.76 24.52
N ILE A 904 19.63 39.85 23.76
CA ILE A 904 20.41 39.93 22.53
C ILE A 904 21.68 40.76 22.78
N GLU A 905 22.81 40.25 22.29
CA GLU A 905 24.09 40.98 22.35
C GLU A 905 23.99 42.30 21.54
N PRO A 906 24.39 43.45 22.12
CA PRO A 906 24.38 44.72 21.40
C PRO A 906 25.25 44.69 20.15
N SER A 907 24.77 45.28 19.06
CA SER A 907 25.55 45.48 17.84
C SER A 907 26.74 46.39 18.10
N LYS A 908 27.93 45.99 17.66
CA LYS A 908 29.14 46.83 17.72
C LYS A 908 29.05 48.06 16.82
N GLU A 909 28.27 47.96 15.75
CA GLU A 909 28.00 49.07 14.82
C GLU A 909 26.84 49.97 15.32
N GLY A 910 26.20 49.60 16.43
CA GLY A 910 25.10 50.33 17.04
C GLY A 910 23.74 50.11 16.39
N VAL A 911 23.68 49.35 15.28
CA VAL A 911 22.47 49.12 14.48
C VAL A 911 22.26 47.62 14.23
N PHE A 912 21.00 47.20 14.25
CA PHE A 912 20.53 45.90 13.78
C PHE A 912 19.78 46.05 12.46
N HIS A 913 20.02 45.16 11.50
CA HIS A 913 19.30 45.09 10.24
C HIS A 913 18.27 43.96 10.29
N ILE A 914 16.99 44.29 10.18
CA ILE A 914 15.89 43.33 10.22
C ILE A 914 15.54 42.94 8.78
N ILE A 915 15.42 41.64 8.53
CA ILE A 915 15.01 41.09 7.23
C ILE A 915 13.72 40.25 7.30
N THR A 916 13.31 39.85 8.51
CA THR A 916 12.00 39.23 8.72
C THR A 916 11.38 39.74 10.01
N ASN A 917 10.10 40.08 9.95
CA ASN A 917 9.22 40.35 11.08
C ASN A 917 7.92 39.56 10.89
N TYR A 918 6.92 39.73 11.76
CA TYR A 918 5.67 38.97 11.69
C TYR A 918 4.80 39.18 10.43
N LYS A 919 5.13 40.13 9.54
CA LYS A 919 4.38 40.44 8.30
C LYS A 919 5.15 40.21 7.01
N LYS A 920 6.48 40.29 7.05
CA LYS A 920 7.32 40.22 5.85
C LYS A 920 8.57 39.39 6.13
N SER A 921 9.00 38.63 5.13
CA SER A 921 10.24 37.85 5.16
C SER A 921 10.98 37.95 3.82
N GLY A 922 12.31 37.92 3.86
CA GLY A 922 13.16 37.89 2.68
C GLY A 922 14.62 38.18 3.01
N LEU A 923 15.44 38.42 1.99
CA LEU A 923 16.86 38.79 2.14
C LEU A 923 17.11 40.31 2.19
N ASN A 924 16.09 41.11 1.85
CA ASN A 924 16.19 42.56 1.87
C ASN A 924 15.96 43.10 3.28
N ILE A 925 16.69 44.15 3.62
CA ILE A 925 16.48 44.89 4.87
C ILE A 925 15.09 45.55 4.80
N ILE A 926 14.23 45.20 5.75
CA ILE A 926 12.88 45.77 5.88
C ILE A 926 12.85 46.88 6.93
N ASP A 927 13.77 46.86 7.89
CA ASP A 927 13.91 47.88 8.92
C ASP A 927 15.34 47.89 9.50
N SER A 928 15.74 49.00 10.13
CA SER A 928 17.03 49.11 10.84
C SER A 928 16.86 49.92 12.11
N VAL A 929 17.29 49.34 13.23
CA VAL A 929 17.04 49.88 14.57
C VAL A 929 18.30 49.95 15.40
N SER A 930 18.38 50.93 16.31
CA SER A 930 19.50 51.06 17.25
C SER A 930 19.49 49.96 18.30
N ASN A 931 20.64 49.72 18.94
CA ASN A 931 20.76 48.81 20.09
C ASN A 931 19.64 49.05 21.12
N GLY A 932 19.07 47.96 21.64
CA GLY A 932 17.97 47.99 22.61
C GLY A 932 16.61 48.41 22.05
N ASN A 933 16.48 48.60 20.73
CA ASN A 933 15.24 48.99 20.06
C ASN A 933 14.75 47.95 19.04
N LEU A 934 15.10 46.67 19.22
CA LEU A 934 14.48 45.58 18.44
C LEU A 934 12.97 45.56 18.69
N PRO A 935 12.15 45.34 17.65
CA PRO A 935 10.70 45.28 17.81
C PRO A 935 10.31 44.09 18.69
N LYS A 936 9.28 44.29 19.50
CA LYS A 936 8.69 43.22 20.29
C LYS A 936 8.05 42.17 19.38
N LEU A 937 8.22 40.89 19.70
CA LEU A 937 7.71 39.80 18.88
C LEU A 937 6.22 39.58 19.14
N LYS A 938 5.45 39.42 18.07
CA LYS A 938 4.08 38.90 18.16
C LYS A 938 4.09 37.43 18.58
N SER A 939 3.00 36.97 19.19
CA SER A 939 2.80 35.55 19.50
C SER A 939 2.89 34.71 18.22
N TYR A 940 3.48 33.52 18.31
CA TYR A 940 3.64 32.57 17.20
C TYR A 940 4.35 33.16 15.96
N SER A 941 5.33 34.04 16.17
CA SER A 941 6.00 34.76 15.07
C SER A 941 7.51 34.55 15.05
N ILE A 942 8.15 35.03 13.98
CA ILE A 942 9.60 34.95 13.80
C ILE A 942 10.17 36.35 13.61
N LEU A 943 11.35 36.59 14.17
CA LEU A 943 12.16 37.78 13.88
C LEU A 943 13.53 37.32 13.36
N VAL A 944 13.94 37.83 12.19
CA VAL A 944 15.28 37.56 11.62
C VAL A 944 16.01 38.87 11.43
N PHE A 945 17.19 38.97 12.03
CA PHE A 945 18.01 40.19 12.00
C PHE A 945 19.49 39.88 12.15
N TYR A 946 20.34 40.85 11.80
CA TYR A 946 21.79 40.70 11.90
C TYR A 946 22.53 42.02 12.07
N TYR A 947 23.83 41.93 12.37
CA TYR A 947 24.78 43.03 12.37
C TYR A 947 26.22 42.56 12.13
#